data_AF-A0A135UK30-F1
#
_entry.id   AF-A0A135UK30-F1
#
_cell.length_a   1.000
_cell.length_b   1.000
_cell.length_c   1.000
_cell.angle_alpha   90.00
_cell.angle_beta   90.00
_cell.angle_gamma   90.00
#
_symmetry.space_group_name_H-M   'P 1'
#
loop_
_entity.id
_entity.type
_entity.pdbx_description
1 polymer ?
#
loop_
_entity_poly.entity_id
_entity_poly.type
_entity_poly.pdbx_seq_one_letter_code
_entity_poly.pdbx_strand_id
1 'polypeptide(L)'
;MPLQILSSNDRRSRFPIFPALHNPEPSAAAEMQTIIGPANRRRPRYPTISDPRNVHFVLGLSQIAFVIRVGNFGDNMAGVELLKTELAKTHRLGKFIKAWDPQVMGVKDANPHIVKDDHIVSDMDVAIPVRDGTILRGNIYRPRHLEGTKLPVIFNYSVYSKDGATDIAVFPPSAGFDKARITKDYEFEAADPGWWCPRGYIVASIDARGCFQSDGDKSYYSRDVGIDGYDLVEWLAEQSWSNGKVALYGASGYAMVLWLVAAEQPPSLAAIIPIDGMTDMYREMALKGGIPETQFSAVYPYFFNWGKNLVEDTTDGAKTHPYFDEYWQSKIPALSQITAPAYIICGWGDHAIHTRGTLNAWEKIASQDKYLEIHQYQKWEWSVTEESLARQKAFLDHYLLGLPTEIQYWPKVRYIMRERYYTGEWRYSDAFPIPETQYTQYFPTPSLGLSKVAQRAESHTSYDASEGEVAFELPLRNSLEFAGHSKLKLWVEVTDGGENLDLFITLRKKDKDGKDVYFPWITVVDTGPIGFGWLRASRRELDETASTPWKPVHLHRRDLEPLKAGDVVPVEIEIQPTSCRFRAGERLSLVVSGHDYGKYPPGAPIPRHNSTINKGRHVIHFGGKYDSHLLLPVIPPVKEAYSQKRPLIKMTIACRRIPGWAEDKFLEEYTNVHAAMTKHISDVVPILRNYTQAVALPHLIVPGVPNGGLEPWDAVTTLGWTSLKGLWGSFQAPEYKASAGKHEFADTSAQTGILSQSFAESLFDPILFEQRGTKAALLLVFLAKSQAANYIENDLTSRAASITELGAGTSLMRYVLNREVTPEDTASFFAGTPFATSDWHTMAAFEQYWFPDRASAAEFLSEKNKLDTLFKKLPKSFDAEKSFAVIGDENIVVKKDLEF
;
A
#
# COMPACT_ATOMS: atom_id res chain seq x y z
N MET A 1 -31.17 14.06 3.75
CA MET A 1 -32.52 13.65 4.19
C MET A 1 -32.37 12.50 5.18
N PRO A 2 -33.07 12.48 6.32
CA PRO A 2 -33.10 11.30 7.18
C PRO A 2 -34.00 10.23 6.56
N LEU A 3 -33.63 8.95 6.73
CA LEU A 3 -34.43 7.79 6.32
C LEU A 3 -34.71 6.91 7.54
N GLN A 4 -35.82 6.16 7.49
CA GLN A 4 -36.44 5.57 8.68
C GLN A 4 -35.72 4.30 9.16
N ILE A 5 -35.67 4.13 10.48
CA ILE A 5 -35.29 2.87 11.13
C ILE A 5 -36.45 1.88 11.01
N LEU A 6 -36.22 0.74 10.37
CA LEU A 6 -37.11 -0.42 10.47
C LEU A 6 -36.80 -1.21 11.74
N SER A 7 -37.84 -1.69 12.42
CA SER A 7 -37.72 -2.42 13.67
C SER A 7 -37.73 -3.93 13.47
N SER A 8 -36.82 -4.62 14.15
CA SER A 8 -36.94 -6.04 14.48
C SER A 8 -36.62 -6.23 15.96
N ASN A 9 -37.36 -7.10 16.64
CA ASN A 9 -37.11 -7.42 18.04
C ASN A 9 -36.10 -8.56 18.14
N ASP A 10 -34.97 -8.32 18.80
CA ASP A 10 -34.35 -9.36 19.63
C ASP A 10 -33.81 -8.75 20.94
N ARG A 11 -33.83 -9.54 22.01
CA ARG A 11 -33.55 -9.11 23.39
C ARG A 11 -32.20 -9.65 23.89
N ARG A 12 -31.08 -9.13 23.36
CA ARG A 12 -29.78 -9.25 24.06
C ARG A 12 -28.68 -8.29 23.58
N SER A 13 -28.80 -7.00 23.92
CA SER A 13 -27.65 -6.07 23.93
C SER A 13 -27.80 -5.01 25.03
N ARG A 14 -26.82 -4.97 25.95
CA ARG A 14 -26.62 -3.92 26.97
C ARG A 14 -25.15 -3.85 27.36
N PHE A 15 -24.35 -3.22 26.50
CA PHE A 15 -23.08 -2.60 26.89
C PHE A 15 -23.23 -1.07 26.74
N PRO A 16 -22.45 -0.27 27.48
CA PRO A 16 -22.68 1.17 27.54
C PRO A 16 -22.28 1.85 26.23
N ILE A 17 -23.16 2.72 25.73
CA ILE A 17 -22.75 3.79 24.82
C ILE A 17 -21.72 4.64 25.57
N PHE A 18 -20.60 4.98 24.91
CA PHE A 18 -19.54 5.80 25.51
C PHE A 18 -20.13 7.04 26.20
N PRO A 19 -19.85 7.29 27.49
CA PRO A 19 -20.33 8.49 28.17
C PRO A 19 -19.70 9.72 27.51
N ALA A 20 -20.54 10.65 27.07
CA ALA A 20 -20.06 11.89 26.47
C ALA A 20 -19.21 12.68 27.49
N LEU A 21 -18.01 13.08 27.08
CA LEU A 21 -17.11 13.91 27.88
C LEU A 21 -17.72 15.31 28.03
N HIS A 22 -18.46 15.54 29.12
CA HIS A 22 -18.86 16.87 29.52
C HIS A 22 -17.67 17.62 30.12
N ASN A 23 -17.31 18.75 29.50
CA ASN A 23 -16.40 19.73 30.11
C ASN A 23 -16.99 20.24 31.44
N PRO A 24 -16.22 20.28 32.53
CA PRO A 24 -16.55 21.13 33.66
C PRO A 24 -16.25 22.60 33.30
N GLU A 25 -17.22 23.50 33.46
CA GLU A 25 -16.95 24.93 33.40
C GLU A 25 -16.17 25.41 34.65
N PRO A 26 -15.36 26.48 34.53
CA PRO A 26 -14.46 26.90 35.59
C PRO A 26 -15.18 27.68 36.71
N SER A 27 -14.83 27.41 37.97
CA SER A 27 -15.18 28.28 39.08
C SER A 27 -14.09 28.31 40.16
N ALA A 28 -14.05 29.39 40.94
CA ALA A 28 -13.21 29.62 42.12
C ALA A 28 -11.69 29.51 41.92
N ALA A 29 -11.06 30.61 41.48
CA ALA A 29 -9.66 30.90 41.77
C ALA A 29 -9.57 31.95 42.91
N ALA A 30 -9.06 31.56 44.07
CA ALA A 30 -8.65 32.47 45.16
C ALA A 30 -7.69 31.75 46.13
N GLU A 31 -6.64 32.47 46.57
CA GLU A 31 -5.81 32.26 47.78
C GLU A 31 -5.26 30.84 48.06
N MET A 32 -3.94 30.63 48.17
CA MET A 32 -3.04 31.30 49.12
C MET A 32 -1.59 31.50 48.61
N GLN A 33 -0.81 32.24 49.39
CA GLN A 33 0.54 32.72 49.06
C GLN A 33 1.70 31.85 49.63
N THR A 34 2.80 31.82 48.89
CA THR A 34 4.22 31.75 49.30
C THR A 34 4.63 31.05 50.61
N ILE A 35 5.54 30.07 50.49
CA ILE A 35 6.80 30.02 51.27
C ILE A 35 7.96 29.70 50.32
N ILE A 36 9.14 30.30 50.54
CA ILE A 36 10.39 30.05 49.79
C ILE A 36 11.51 29.74 50.79
N GLY A 37 12.34 28.72 50.52
CA GLY A 37 13.56 28.41 51.29
C GLY A 37 14.53 27.50 50.49
N PRO A 38 15.87 27.62 50.63
CA PRO A 38 16.70 27.57 49.41
C PRO A 38 18.00 26.73 49.40
N ALA A 39 18.26 26.14 48.21
CA ALA A 39 19.50 26.17 47.43
C ALA A 39 20.76 25.30 47.76
N ASN A 40 21.43 24.91 46.65
CA ASN A 40 22.89 24.69 46.46
C ASN A 40 23.56 23.43 47.06
N ARG A 41 24.68 22.88 46.54
CA ARG A 41 25.35 22.81 45.19
C ARG A 41 26.64 21.97 45.34
N ARG A 42 27.04 21.16 44.32
CA ARG A 42 28.40 21.07 43.67
C ARG A 42 28.75 19.68 43.08
N ARG A 43 29.55 19.72 42.00
CA ARG A 43 30.31 18.65 41.28
C ARG A 43 31.81 18.69 41.76
N PRO A 44 32.81 17.82 41.39
CA PRO A 44 33.04 17.25 40.03
C PRO A 44 33.89 15.94 39.78
N ARG A 45 33.80 15.46 38.53
CA ARG A 45 34.80 14.84 37.59
C ARG A 45 35.89 13.82 38.02
N TYR A 46 36.11 12.83 37.13
CA TYR A 46 37.31 11.98 36.95
C TYR A 46 37.67 11.83 35.44
N PRO A 47 38.92 11.43 35.06
CA PRO A 47 39.24 11.03 33.68
C PRO A 47 40.22 9.82 33.45
N THR A 48 39.90 8.98 32.44
CA THR A 48 40.82 8.27 31.47
C THR A 48 41.76 7.10 31.88
N ILE A 49 42.21 6.31 30.87
CA ILE A 49 42.83 4.95 30.93
C ILE A 49 43.96 4.75 29.86
N SER A 50 44.98 3.91 30.14
CA SER A 50 45.94 3.20 29.22
C SER A 50 46.70 2.10 30.02
N ASP A 51 47.50 1.12 29.53
CA ASP A 51 47.93 0.56 28.20
C ASP A 51 48.09 -0.99 28.36
N PRO A 52 48.02 -1.86 27.32
CA PRO A 52 47.91 -3.32 27.49
C PRO A 52 49.14 -4.16 27.00
N ARG A 53 48.96 -5.51 26.95
CA ARG A 53 49.82 -6.63 26.41
C ARG A 53 50.40 -7.56 27.51
N ASN A 54 50.64 -8.88 27.34
CA ASN A 54 50.25 -9.92 26.34
C ASN A 54 50.59 -11.36 26.88
N VAL A 55 50.33 -12.42 26.08
CA VAL A 55 51.01 -13.76 26.03
C VAL A 55 50.39 -14.99 26.78
N HIS A 56 49.69 -15.87 26.01
CA HIS A 56 49.78 -17.37 25.87
C HIS A 56 49.88 -18.35 27.08
N PHE A 57 49.52 -19.67 27.03
CA PHE A 57 49.20 -20.69 26.00
C PHE A 57 48.29 -21.83 26.63
N VAL A 58 47.33 -22.50 25.95
CA VAL A 58 47.36 -23.88 25.33
C VAL A 58 47.61 -25.06 26.34
N LEU A 59 46.91 -26.22 26.43
CA LEU A 59 46.09 -27.10 25.53
C LEU A 59 45.11 -28.02 26.35
N GLY A 60 44.12 -28.72 25.74
CA GLY A 60 43.36 -29.87 26.30
C GLY A 60 42.22 -30.43 25.40
N LEU A 61 41.82 -31.73 25.49
CA LEU A 61 40.89 -32.40 24.54
C LEU A 61 39.90 -33.45 25.13
N SER A 62 38.68 -33.53 24.54
CA SER A 62 37.74 -34.69 24.42
C SER A 62 37.25 -35.45 25.67
N GLN A 63 35.97 -35.79 25.88
CA GLN A 63 35.11 -36.67 25.05
C GLN A 63 33.59 -36.52 25.38
N ILE A 64 32.72 -37.23 24.64
CA ILE A 64 31.25 -37.28 24.81
C ILE A 64 30.83 -38.56 25.55
N ALA A 65 29.89 -38.46 26.50
CA ALA A 65 29.09 -39.59 26.98
C ALA A 65 27.69 -39.13 27.44
N PHE A 66 26.63 -39.71 26.86
CA PHE A 66 25.24 -39.44 27.23
C PHE A 66 24.74 -40.56 28.17
N VAL A 67 24.31 -40.22 29.38
CA VAL A 67 23.59 -41.17 30.28
C VAL A 67 22.47 -40.42 30.99
N ILE A 68 21.23 -40.85 30.74
CA ILE A 68 20.04 -40.32 31.41
C ILE A 68 19.95 -40.93 32.82
N ARG A 69 19.83 -40.10 33.86
CA ARG A 69 19.31 -40.49 35.18
C ARG A 69 18.46 -39.39 35.79
N VAL A 70 17.27 -39.79 36.24
CA VAL A 70 16.34 -38.96 37.03
C VAL A 70 16.87 -38.79 38.45
N GLY A 71 16.78 -37.59 39.03
CA GLY A 71 17.20 -37.36 40.41
C GLY A 71 16.88 -35.97 41.00
N ASN A 72 15.91 -35.95 41.91
CA ASN A 72 15.66 -35.00 43.02
C ASN A 72 15.83 -33.48 42.83
N PHE A 73 14.73 -32.75 43.08
CA PHE A 73 14.76 -31.37 43.56
C PHE A 73 15.56 -31.27 44.88
N GLY A 74 16.58 -30.40 44.94
CA GLY A 74 17.47 -30.35 46.10
C GLY A 74 18.32 -29.09 46.33
N ASP A 75 18.27 -28.06 45.48
CA ASP A 75 19.15 -26.87 45.57
C ASP A 75 18.41 -25.53 45.34
N ASN A 76 17.20 -25.41 45.89
CA ASN A 76 16.23 -24.37 45.50
C ASN A 76 16.29 -23.06 46.34
N MET A 77 17.49 -22.51 46.55
CA MET A 77 17.69 -21.19 47.20
C MET A 77 18.61 -20.27 46.39
N ALA A 78 19.72 -20.79 45.85
CA ALA A 78 20.65 -20.00 45.04
C ALA A 78 20.01 -19.51 43.72
N GLY A 79 19.25 -20.37 43.04
CA GLY A 79 18.49 -20.00 41.85
C GLY A 79 17.36 -19.01 42.14
N VAL A 80 16.73 -19.09 43.32
CA VAL A 80 15.62 -18.21 43.71
C VAL A 80 16.08 -16.79 43.99
N GLU A 81 17.21 -16.59 44.69
CA GLU A 81 17.76 -15.24 44.88
C GLU A 81 18.34 -14.66 43.59
N LEU A 82 18.96 -15.46 42.72
CA LEU A 82 19.35 -15.02 41.38
C LEU A 82 18.13 -14.57 40.59
N LEU A 83 17.06 -15.38 40.57
CA LEU A 83 15.81 -15.08 39.86
C LEU A 83 15.12 -13.82 40.38
N LYS A 84 14.98 -13.65 41.71
CA LYS A 84 14.46 -12.40 42.30
C LYS A 84 15.32 -11.20 41.90
N THR A 85 16.64 -11.36 41.89
CA THR A 85 17.56 -10.31 41.46
C THR A 85 17.40 -9.98 39.97
N GLU A 86 17.12 -10.96 39.11
CA GLU A 86 16.84 -10.77 37.68
C GLU A 86 15.48 -10.08 37.46
N LEU A 87 14.43 -10.51 38.15
CA LEU A 87 13.10 -9.91 38.08
C LEU A 87 13.10 -8.48 38.66
N ALA A 88 13.89 -8.20 39.70
CA ALA A 88 14.09 -6.85 40.21
C ALA A 88 14.77 -5.91 39.19
N LYS A 89 15.64 -6.43 38.30
CA LYS A 89 16.22 -5.66 37.18
C LYS A 89 15.22 -5.33 36.07
N THR A 90 14.00 -5.90 36.07
CA THR A 90 12.99 -5.55 35.06
C THR A 90 12.47 -4.12 35.20
N HIS A 91 12.75 -3.45 36.34
CA HIS A 91 12.51 -2.02 36.59
C HIS A 91 11.18 -1.52 36.02
N ARG A 92 10.08 -1.96 36.64
CA ARG A 92 8.73 -1.45 36.38
C ARG A 92 8.62 0.02 36.82
N LEU A 93 9.05 0.93 35.95
CA LEU A 93 9.14 2.38 36.21
C LEU A 93 7.77 3.11 36.16
N GLY A 94 6.71 2.45 35.69
CA GLY A 94 5.39 3.05 35.58
C GLY A 94 4.60 3.11 36.89
N LYS A 95 3.61 4.02 36.92
CA LYS A 95 2.60 4.10 37.98
C LYS A 95 1.56 2.99 37.83
N PHE A 96 1.36 2.20 38.87
CA PHE A 96 0.33 1.16 38.90
C PHE A 96 -0.96 1.64 39.57
N ILE A 97 -2.10 1.23 38.99
CA ILE A 97 -3.46 1.49 39.46
C ILE A 97 -4.20 0.15 39.61
N LYS A 98 -5.34 0.13 40.32
CA LYS A 98 -6.17 -1.08 40.37
C LYS A 98 -6.76 -1.37 38.98
N ALA A 99 -6.61 -2.61 38.51
CA ALA A 99 -7.21 -3.08 37.27
C ALA A 99 -8.76 -3.10 37.33
N TRP A 100 -9.38 -3.08 36.17
CA TRP A 100 -10.82 -3.17 36.01
C TRP A 100 -11.25 -4.63 36.05
N ASP A 101 -12.34 -4.91 36.78
CA ASP A 101 -12.80 -6.26 37.07
C ASP A 101 -13.37 -6.94 35.80
N PRO A 102 -12.76 -8.03 35.29
CA PRO A 102 -13.23 -8.73 34.10
C PRO A 102 -14.66 -9.28 34.22
N GLN A 103 -15.16 -9.51 35.44
CA GLN A 103 -16.53 -9.99 35.66
C GLN A 103 -17.58 -8.97 35.17
N VAL A 104 -17.23 -7.69 35.05
CA VAL A 104 -18.09 -6.63 34.47
C VAL A 104 -18.39 -6.88 32.99
N MET A 105 -17.49 -7.56 32.26
CA MET A 105 -17.71 -8.00 30.87
C MET A 105 -18.35 -9.40 30.77
N GLY A 106 -18.63 -10.05 31.90
CA GLY A 106 -19.14 -11.42 31.95
C GLY A 106 -18.08 -12.51 31.86
N VAL A 107 -16.79 -12.16 31.93
CA VAL A 107 -15.69 -13.12 32.06
C VAL A 107 -15.83 -13.83 33.41
N LYS A 108 -15.73 -15.16 33.41
CA LYS A 108 -15.92 -15.99 34.60
C LYS A 108 -14.59 -16.27 35.30
N ASP A 109 -14.67 -16.69 36.56
CA ASP A 109 -13.53 -17.29 37.25
C ASP A 109 -13.08 -18.58 36.56
N ALA A 110 -11.78 -18.86 36.62
CA ALA A 110 -11.13 -19.98 35.95
C ALA A 110 -11.64 -21.34 36.47
N ASN A 111 -12.18 -22.15 35.57
CA ASN A 111 -12.78 -23.46 35.83
C ASN A 111 -12.15 -24.51 34.89
N PRO A 112 -11.02 -25.15 35.27
CA PRO A 112 -10.33 -26.10 34.39
C PRO A 112 -11.21 -27.27 33.96
N HIS A 113 -11.46 -27.39 32.65
CA HIS A 113 -12.31 -28.44 32.06
C HIS A 113 -11.92 -28.72 30.61
N ILE A 114 -12.42 -29.83 30.05
CA ILE A 114 -12.20 -30.20 28.65
C ILE A 114 -13.54 -30.09 27.89
N VAL A 115 -13.53 -29.34 26.79
CA VAL A 115 -14.60 -29.29 25.80
C VAL A 115 -14.21 -30.18 24.61
N LYS A 116 -15.18 -30.90 24.02
CA LYS A 116 -14.98 -31.63 22.76
C LYS A 116 -16.14 -31.34 21.81
N ASP A 117 -15.84 -30.92 20.59
CA ASP A 117 -16.78 -30.88 19.47
C ASP A 117 -16.32 -31.82 18.34
N ASP A 118 -16.93 -31.75 17.17
CA ASP A 118 -16.66 -32.66 16.05
C ASP A 118 -15.26 -32.51 15.43
N HIS A 119 -14.54 -31.43 15.72
CA HIS A 119 -13.24 -31.11 15.09
C HIS A 119 -12.13 -30.82 16.10
N ILE A 120 -12.46 -30.27 17.27
CA ILE A 120 -11.50 -29.78 18.27
C ILE A 120 -11.76 -30.39 19.66
N VAL A 121 -10.66 -30.62 20.38
CA VAL A 121 -10.60 -30.86 21.83
C VAL A 121 -9.95 -29.63 22.46
N SER A 122 -10.66 -28.94 23.35
CA SER A 122 -10.18 -27.73 24.01
C SER A 122 -9.98 -27.98 25.51
N ASP A 123 -8.74 -27.90 25.98
CA ASP A 123 -8.43 -27.89 27.41
C ASP A 123 -8.49 -26.43 27.90
N MET A 124 -9.50 -26.08 28.69
CA MET A 124 -9.82 -24.70 29.08
C MET A 124 -9.25 -24.34 30.46
N ASP A 125 -8.97 -23.04 30.68
CA ASP A 125 -8.56 -22.45 31.98
C ASP A 125 -7.30 -23.08 32.63
N VAL A 126 -6.44 -23.70 31.81
CA VAL A 126 -5.23 -24.42 32.19
C VAL A 126 -4.32 -23.52 33.03
N ALA A 127 -3.88 -24.01 34.18
CA ALA A 127 -2.96 -23.32 35.08
C ALA A 127 -1.51 -23.58 34.66
N ILE A 128 -0.78 -22.53 34.28
CA ILE A 128 0.59 -22.61 33.81
C ILE A 128 1.49 -21.76 34.74
N PRO A 129 2.30 -22.39 35.61
CA PRO A 129 3.23 -21.65 36.47
C PRO A 129 4.45 -21.18 35.67
N VAL A 130 4.72 -19.88 35.69
CA VAL A 130 6.00 -19.31 35.20
C VAL A 130 7.05 -19.30 36.32
N ARG A 131 8.30 -18.94 36.01
CA ARG A 131 9.48 -19.12 36.87
C ARG A 131 9.38 -18.58 38.31
N ASP A 132 8.59 -17.54 38.55
CA ASP A 132 8.39 -16.95 39.89
C ASP A 132 7.23 -17.56 40.70
N GLY A 133 6.54 -18.55 40.12
CA GLY A 133 5.37 -19.21 40.72
C GLY A 133 4.03 -18.54 40.40
N THR A 134 4.01 -17.45 39.63
CA THR A 134 2.77 -16.82 39.16
C THR A 134 2.02 -17.77 38.21
N ILE A 135 0.71 -17.91 38.38
CA ILE A 135 -0.11 -18.77 37.52
C ILE A 135 -0.73 -17.96 36.39
N LEU A 136 -0.28 -18.23 35.16
CA LEU A 136 -0.94 -17.77 33.95
C LEU A 136 -2.03 -18.76 33.52
N ARG A 137 -3.02 -18.26 32.77
CA ARG A 137 -4.21 -19.02 32.37
C ARG A 137 -4.29 -19.15 30.86
N GLY A 138 -4.55 -20.36 30.37
CA GLY A 138 -4.62 -20.63 28.93
C GLY A 138 -5.70 -21.62 28.52
N ASN A 139 -6.11 -21.50 27.26
CA ASN A 139 -6.97 -22.42 26.54
C ASN A 139 -6.13 -23.12 25.45
N ILE A 140 -6.14 -24.45 25.41
CA ILE A 140 -5.35 -25.25 24.46
C ILE A 140 -6.27 -26.01 23.53
N TYR A 141 -6.25 -25.68 22.24
CA TYR A 141 -7.11 -26.22 21.19
C TYR A 141 -6.34 -27.24 20.35
N ARG A 142 -6.82 -28.49 20.31
CA ARG A 142 -6.15 -29.63 19.68
C ARG A 142 -7.07 -30.32 18.65
N PRO A 143 -6.61 -30.69 17.45
CA PRO A 143 -7.44 -31.37 16.46
C PRO A 143 -7.85 -32.78 16.92
N ARG A 144 -9.17 -32.99 17.05
CA ARG A 144 -9.77 -34.26 17.46
C ARG A 144 -9.43 -35.41 16.50
N HIS A 145 -9.29 -35.11 15.21
CA HIS A 145 -8.96 -36.11 14.17
C HIS A 145 -7.50 -36.57 14.20
N LEU A 146 -6.63 -35.96 15.02
CA LEU A 146 -5.22 -36.31 15.22
C LEU A 146 -4.89 -36.58 16.70
N GLU A 147 -5.90 -36.79 17.57
CA GLU A 147 -5.69 -36.98 19.01
C GLU A 147 -4.72 -38.16 19.28
N GLY A 148 -3.64 -37.87 20.02
CA GLY A 148 -2.51 -38.80 20.24
C GLY A 148 -1.27 -38.54 19.37
N THR A 149 -1.38 -37.70 18.32
CA THR A 149 -0.24 -37.24 17.51
C THR A 149 0.49 -36.09 18.21
N LYS A 150 1.82 -36.03 18.09
CA LYS A 150 2.61 -34.85 18.47
C LYS A 150 2.61 -33.82 17.33
N LEU A 151 2.17 -32.60 17.60
CA LEU A 151 1.92 -31.56 16.61
C LEU A 151 2.61 -30.23 16.95
N PRO A 152 2.87 -29.37 15.95
CA PRO A 152 3.38 -28.01 16.14
C PRO A 152 2.37 -27.10 16.83
N VAL A 153 2.87 -26.10 17.55
CA VAL A 153 2.05 -25.19 18.37
C VAL A 153 2.09 -23.77 17.80
N ILE A 154 0.93 -23.14 17.68
CA ILE A 154 0.76 -21.71 17.44
C ILE A 154 0.33 -21.07 18.75
N PHE A 155 1.09 -20.09 19.22
CA PHE A 155 0.91 -19.45 20.51
C PHE A 155 0.42 -18.01 20.34
N ASN A 156 -0.84 -17.80 20.74
CA ASN A 156 -1.50 -16.51 20.88
C ASN A 156 -1.26 -16.00 22.33
N TYR A 157 -0.34 -15.05 22.52
CA TYR A 157 -0.08 -14.50 23.87
C TYR A 157 -0.91 -13.22 24.10
N SER A 158 -2.02 -13.37 24.83
CA SER A 158 -3.10 -12.38 24.87
C SER A 158 -2.92 -11.30 25.93
N VAL A 159 -3.26 -10.07 25.52
CA VAL A 159 -3.50 -8.92 26.40
C VAL A 159 -4.97 -8.51 26.44
N TYR A 160 -5.85 -9.21 25.69
CA TYR A 160 -7.25 -8.86 25.41
C TYR A 160 -8.27 -9.99 25.73
N SER A 161 -7.85 -10.98 26.53
CA SER A 161 -8.52 -12.24 26.88
C SER A 161 -8.36 -13.38 25.89
N LYS A 162 -7.85 -14.51 26.40
CA LYS A 162 -7.92 -15.86 25.82
C LYS A 162 -9.35 -16.38 25.52
N ASP A 163 -10.37 -15.71 26.05
CA ASP A 163 -11.79 -16.09 25.95
C ASP A 163 -12.57 -15.16 25.00
N GLY A 164 -11.88 -14.36 24.18
CA GLY A 164 -12.50 -13.55 23.12
C GLY A 164 -13.34 -12.37 23.61
N ALA A 165 -12.98 -11.75 24.75
CA ALA A 165 -13.78 -10.70 25.40
C ALA A 165 -14.00 -9.41 24.56
N THR A 166 -13.20 -9.20 23.49
CA THR A 166 -13.35 -8.06 22.57
C THR A 166 -14.21 -8.47 21.36
N ASP A 167 -15.53 -8.18 21.37
CA ASP A 167 -16.37 -8.36 20.18
C ASP A 167 -15.98 -7.36 19.08
N ILE A 168 -15.53 -7.88 17.96
CA ILE A 168 -15.18 -7.13 16.74
C ILE A 168 -16.29 -6.21 16.22
N ALA A 169 -17.55 -6.39 16.66
CA ALA A 169 -18.66 -5.49 16.37
C ALA A 169 -18.52 -4.08 17.00
N VAL A 170 -17.53 -3.82 17.87
CA VAL A 170 -17.20 -2.45 18.34
C VAL A 170 -16.49 -1.61 17.26
N PHE A 171 -15.92 -2.24 16.24
CA PHE A 171 -15.24 -1.56 15.13
C PHE A 171 -16.23 -1.23 14.00
N PRO A 172 -16.04 -0.12 13.27
CA PRO A 172 -16.90 0.23 12.15
C PRO A 172 -16.71 -0.75 10.96
N PRO A 173 -17.68 -0.86 10.03
CA PRO A 173 -17.55 -1.75 8.86
C PRO A 173 -16.31 -1.49 8.00
N SER A 174 -15.81 -0.24 7.99
CA SER A 174 -14.55 0.20 7.37
C SER A 174 -13.28 -0.39 8.01
N ALA A 175 -13.40 -1.21 9.06
CA ALA A 175 -12.33 -2.07 9.57
C ALA A 175 -12.14 -3.37 8.75
N GLY A 176 -13.06 -3.69 7.84
CA GLY A 176 -13.00 -4.87 6.97
C GLY A 176 -13.24 -6.21 7.69
N PHE A 177 -13.84 -6.19 8.90
CA PHE A 177 -14.20 -7.38 9.66
C PHE A 177 -15.36 -8.17 9.03
N ASP A 178 -15.02 -9.06 8.11
CA ASP A 178 -15.93 -10.03 7.52
C ASP A 178 -16.11 -11.26 8.43
N LYS A 179 -17.22 -11.33 9.17
CA LYS A 179 -17.53 -12.44 10.07
C LYS A 179 -17.69 -13.81 9.36
N ALA A 180 -17.67 -13.87 8.02
CA ALA A 180 -17.67 -15.14 7.27
C ALA A 180 -16.26 -15.73 7.05
N ARG A 181 -15.19 -14.98 7.36
CA ARG A 181 -13.77 -15.43 7.20
C ARG A 181 -13.18 -16.04 8.46
N ILE A 182 -13.87 -15.92 9.59
CA ILE A 182 -13.45 -16.38 10.92
C ILE A 182 -14.45 -17.40 11.46
N THR A 183 -14.00 -18.30 12.33
CA THR A 183 -14.86 -19.28 12.99
C THR A 183 -15.46 -18.75 14.30
N LYS A 184 -16.30 -19.57 14.93
CA LYS A 184 -16.84 -19.32 16.28
C LYS A 184 -15.75 -19.21 17.36
N ASP A 185 -14.57 -19.77 17.10
CA ASP A 185 -13.47 -19.91 18.07
C ASP A 185 -12.42 -18.80 17.90
N TYR A 186 -12.62 -17.87 16.96
CA TYR A 186 -11.70 -16.76 16.70
C TYR A 186 -11.67 -15.74 17.85
N GLU A 187 -10.50 -15.58 18.46
CA GLU A 187 -10.19 -14.46 19.34
C GLU A 187 -9.66 -13.27 18.51
N PHE A 188 -10.06 -12.05 18.87
CA PHE A 188 -9.60 -10.81 18.22
C PHE A 188 -8.07 -10.74 18.19
N GLU A 189 -7.51 -10.49 16.99
CA GLU A 189 -6.07 -10.39 16.68
C GLU A 189 -5.25 -11.70 16.77
N ALA A 190 -5.89 -12.84 17.09
CA ALA A 190 -5.23 -14.13 17.31
C ALA A 190 -5.25 -15.07 16.09
N ALA A 191 -4.59 -16.23 16.19
CA ALA A 191 -4.74 -17.35 15.26
C ALA A 191 -6.03 -18.11 15.55
N ASP A 192 -6.91 -18.24 14.56
CA ASP A 192 -8.20 -18.92 14.64
C ASP A 192 -8.06 -20.44 14.90
N PRO A 193 -8.44 -20.97 16.08
CA PRO A 193 -8.38 -22.40 16.38
C PRO A 193 -9.19 -23.25 15.39
N GLY A 194 -10.33 -22.74 14.92
CA GLY A 194 -11.20 -23.40 13.96
C GLY A 194 -10.64 -23.45 12.54
N TRP A 195 -9.76 -22.53 12.16
CA TRP A 195 -9.04 -22.62 10.87
C TRP A 195 -7.77 -23.48 10.98
N TRP A 196 -6.99 -23.30 12.04
CA TRP A 196 -5.66 -23.91 12.21
C TRP A 196 -5.68 -25.35 12.72
N CYS A 197 -6.55 -25.71 13.68
CA CYS A 197 -6.58 -27.08 14.22
C CYS A 197 -6.90 -28.13 13.13
N PRO A 198 -7.96 -27.97 12.30
CA PRO A 198 -8.24 -28.90 11.20
C PRO A 198 -7.11 -29.05 10.18
N ARG A 199 -6.12 -28.15 10.19
CA ARG A 199 -4.98 -28.11 9.27
C ARG A 199 -3.66 -28.65 9.88
N GLY A 200 -3.73 -29.30 11.05
CA GLY A 200 -2.61 -30.06 11.65
C GLY A 200 -1.81 -29.32 12.73
N TYR A 201 -2.30 -28.18 13.21
CA TYR A 201 -1.67 -27.39 14.28
C TYR A 201 -2.42 -27.54 15.61
N ILE A 202 -1.73 -27.25 16.71
CA ILE A 202 -2.34 -26.98 18.01
C ILE A 202 -2.31 -25.47 18.21
N VAL A 203 -3.40 -24.87 18.69
CA VAL A 203 -3.45 -23.44 19.03
C VAL A 203 -3.51 -23.30 20.54
N ALA A 204 -2.69 -22.43 21.11
CA ALA A 204 -2.64 -22.14 22.53
C ALA A 204 -2.87 -20.64 22.74
N SER A 205 -3.93 -20.27 23.45
CA SER A 205 -4.27 -18.89 23.78
C SER A 205 -4.12 -18.68 25.28
N ILE A 206 -3.19 -17.82 25.69
CA ILE A 206 -2.80 -17.66 27.10
C ILE A 206 -2.84 -16.19 27.48
N ASP A 207 -3.48 -15.86 28.59
CA ASP A 207 -3.51 -14.51 29.16
C ASP A 207 -2.15 -14.16 29.79
N ALA A 208 -1.55 -13.03 29.40
CA ALA A 208 -0.33 -12.51 30.00
C ALA A 208 -0.50 -12.12 31.49
N ARG A 209 0.61 -11.88 32.20
CA ARG A 209 0.61 -11.56 33.64
C ARG A 209 -0.35 -10.42 33.97
N GLY A 210 -1.20 -10.64 34.98
CA GLY A 210 -2.26 -9.74 35.40
C GLY A 210 -3.39 -9.48 34.38
N CYS A 211 -3.40 -10.13 33.22
CA CYS A 211 -4.51 -10.06 32.26
C CYS A 211 -5.65 -10.96 32.72
N PHE A 212 -6.86 -10.41 32.81
CA PHE A 212 -8.11 -11.17 32.96
C PHE A 212 -8.08 -12.22 34.09
N GLN A 213 -7.89 -13.50 33.76
CA GLN A 213 -7.86 -14.59 34.74
C GLN A 213 -6.47 -14.87 35.33
N SER A 214 -5.38 -14.47 34.65
CA SER A 214 -3.99 -14.68 35.08
C SER A 214 -3.63 -13.87 36.32
N ASP A 215 -2.76 -14.44 37.15
CA ASP A 215 -2.30 -13.82 38.39
C ASP A 215 -1.19 -12.76 38.15
N GLY A 216 -0.83 -12.03 39.20
CA GLY A 216 0.19 -10.96 39.17
C GLY A 216 -0.34 -9.61 38.69
N ASP A 217 0.58 -8.64 38.53
CA ASP A 217 0.27 -7.29 38.06
C ASP A 217 0.70 -7.09 36.61
N LYS A 218 -0.14 -6.41 35.82
CA LYS A 218 0.02 -6.20 34.37
C LYS A 218 0.84 -4.94 34.06
N SER A 219 2.02 -5.10 33.48
CA SER A 219 2.86 -4.00 33.01
C SER A 219 2.47 -3.53 31.60
N TYR A 220 2.74 -2.27 31.26
CA TYR A 220 2.46 -1.73 29.93
C TYR A 220 3.61 -2.05 28.98
N TYR A 221 3.62 -3.28 28.44
CA TYR A 221 4.58 -3.79 27.46
C TYR A 221 6.06 -3.63 27.86
N SER A 222 6.45 -4.12 29.04
CA SER A 222 7.86 -4.20 29.46
C SER A 222 8.43 -5.62 29.39
N ARG A 223 9.75 -5.73 29.59
CA ARG A 223 10.54 -6.97 29.42
C ARG A 223 10.04 -8.17 30.24
N ASP A 224 9.39 -7.94 31.37
CA ASP A 224 8.78 -9.00 32.20
C ASP A 224 7.74 -9.85 31.42
N VAL A 225 6.98 -9.24 30.51
CA VAL A 225 6.07 -9.98 29.62
C VAL A 225 6.86 -10.86 28.63
N GLY A 226 8.01 -10.40 28.16
CA GLY A 226 8.93 -11.21 27.32
C GLY A 226 9.46 -12.43 28.08
N ILE A 227 9.84 -12.23 29.35
CA ILE A 227 10.37 -13.25 30.25
C ILE A 227 9.32 -14.32 30.59
N ASP A 228 8.08 -13.93 30.87
CA ASP A 228 6.97 -14.88 31.07
C ASP A 228 6.66 -15.65 29.79
N GLY A 229 6.67 -14.98 28.63
CA GLY A 229 6.44 -15.63 27.35
C GLY A 229 7.53 -16.63 26.96
N TYR A 230 8.78 -16.45 27.40
CA TYR A 230 9.83 -17.47 27.30
C TYR A 230 9.42 -18.76 28.02
N ASP A 231 8.96 -18.64 29.27
CA ASP A 231 8.55 -19.80 30.07
C ASP A 231 7.35 -20.51 29.44
N LEU A 232 6.41 -19.76 28.87
CA LEU A 232 5.27 -20.30 28.16
C LEU A 232 5.68 -21.03 26.86
N VAL A 233 6.65 -20.51 26.09
CA VAL A 233 7.13 -21.19 24.87
C VAL A 233 7.78 -22.53 25.21
N GLU A 234 8.66 -22.58 26.21
CA GLU A 234 9.29 -23.85 26.60
C GLU A 234 8.27 -24.81 27.26
N TRP A 235 7.35 -24.31 28.09
CA TRP A 235 6.27 -25.13 28.65
C TRP A 235 5.38 -25.75 27.55
N LEU A 236 5.02 -24.98 26.52
CA LEU A 236 4.25 -25.47 25.35
C LEU A 236 5.04 -26.49 24.51
N ALA A 237 6.37 -26.40 24.50
CA ALA A 237 7.24 -27.34 23.78
C ALA A 237 7.37 -28.70 24.49
N GLU A 238 7.38 -28.72 25.83
CA GLU A 238 7.51 -29.95 26.62
C GLU A 238 6.25 -30.82 26.65
N GLN A 239 5.07 -30.29 26.27
CA GLN A 239 3.80 -31.02 26.42
C GLN A 239 3.75 -32.33 25.62
N SER A 240 3.01 -33.31 26.16
CA SER A 240 2.90 -34.66 25.58
C SER A 240 2.37 -34.64 24.14
N TRP A 241 1.47 -33.71 23.82
CA TRP A 241 0.91 -33.45 22.49
C TRP A 241 1.75 -32.54 21.58
N SER A 242 2.83 -31.94 22.08
CA SER A 242 3.69 -31.02 21.32
C SER A 242 4.80 -31.76 20.57
N ASN A 243 5.17 -31.30 19.37
CA ASN A 243 6.37 -31.77 18.66
C ASN A 243 7.67 -31.06 19.10
N GLY A 244 7.60 -30.13 20.06
CA GLY A 244 8.75 -29.32 20.49
C GLY A 244 9.05 -28.12 19.60
N LYS A 245 8.08 -27.67 18.78
CA LYS A 245 8.20 -26.47 17.94
C LYS A 245 6.98 -25.56 18.14
N VAL A 246 7.24 -24.35 18.61
CA VAL A 246 6.25 -23.31 18.88
C VAL A 246 6.48 -22.14 17.92
N ALA A 247 5.41 -21.56 17.38
CA ALA A 247 5.44 -20.24 16.74
C ALA A 247 4.65 -19.23 17.54
N LEU A 248 5.16 -18.00 17.64
CA LEU A 248 4.36 -16.87 18.13
C LEU A 248 3.56 -16.27 16.98
N TYR A 249 2.30 -15.96 17.22
CA TYR A 249 1.39 -15.39 16.24
C TYR A 249 0.59 -14.23 16.83
N GLY A 250 0.29 -13.23 16.01
CA GLY A 250 -0.83 -12.34 16.24
C GLY A 250 -0.65 -10.95 15.64
N ALA A 251 -1.73 -10.18 15.68
CA ALA A 251 -1.71 -8.79 15.25
C ALA A 251 -1.50 -7.81 16.42
N SER A 252 -1.04 -6.59 16.11
CA SER A 252 -1.24 -5.41 16.97
C SER A 252 -0.80 -5.61 18.43
N GLY A 253 -1.71 -5.85 19.39
CA GLY A 253 -1.35 -6.07 20.80
C GLY A 253 -0.55 -7.35 21.01
N TYR A 254 -0.92 -8.43 20.31
CA TYR A 254 -0.18 -9.70 20.30
C TYR A 254 1.17 -9.53 19.59
N ALA A 255 1.22 -8.77 18.49
CA ALA A 255 2.47 -8.52 17.77
C ALA A 255 3.48 -7.71 18.61
N MET A 256 3.01 -6.74 19.41
CA MET A 256 3.84 -6.01 20.38
C MET A 256 4.44 -6.92 21.44
N VAL A 257 3.65 -7.86 22.00
CA VAL A 257 4.16 -8.85 22.96
C VAL A 257 5.12 -9.84 22.31
N LEU A 258 4.80 -10.33 21.11
CA LEU A 258 5.64 -11.25 20.32
C LEU A 258 7.07 -10.71 20.15
N TRP A 259 7.24 -9.40 19.90
CA TRP A 259 8.56 -8.78 19.83
C TRP A 259 9.34 -8.86 21.15
N LEU A 260 8.67 -8.74 22.30
CA LEU A 260 9.31 -8.89 23.62
C LEU A 260 9.73 -10.34 23.87
N VAL A 261 8.85 -11.31 23.60
CA VAL A 261 9.14 -12.75 23.82
C VAL A 261 10.25 -13.25 22.90
N ALA A 262 10.19 -12.92 21.61
CA ALA A 262 11.21 -13.36 20.64
C ALA A 262 12.60 -12.76 20.91
N ALA A 263 12.67 -11.62 21.61
CA ALA A 263 13.94 -11.00 21.99
C ALA A 263 14.63 -11.69 23.17
N GLU A 264 13.91 -12.49 23.97
CA GLU A 264 14.48 -13.34 25.03
C GLU A 264 15.00 -14.70 24.52
N GLN A 265 14.92 -14.95 23.20
CA GLN A 265 15.44 -16.15 22.50
C GLN A 265 15.03 -17.52 23.11
N PRO A 266 13.73 -17.87 23.23
CA PRO A 266 13.32 -19.20 23.71
C PRO A 266 13.82 -20.32 22.77
N PRO A 267 14.57 -21.33 23.24
CA PRO A 267 15.12 -22.40 22.41
C PRO A 267 14.11 -23.18 21.55
N SER A 268 12.85 -23.26 21.98
CA SER A 268 11.78 -23.96 21.28
C SER A 268 10.97 -23.06 20.32
N LEU A 269 11.27 -21.76 20.26
CA LEU A 269 10.69 -20.82 19.31
C LEU A 269 11.20 -21.09 17.90
N ALA A 270 10.34 -21.66 17.06
CA ALA A 270 10.66 -22.12 15.71
C ALA A 270 10.45 -21.05 14.63
N ALA A 271 9.46 -20.16 14.82
CA ALA A 271 9.14 -19.07 13.91
C ALA A 271 8.28 -17.99 14.59
N ILE A 272 8.14 -16.82 13.95
CA ILE A 272 7.21 -15.75 14.37
C ILE A 272 6.40 -15.22 13.18
N ILE A 273 5.10 -14.93 13.42
CA ILE A 273 4.23 -14.19 12.49
C ILE A 273 3.63 -12.96 13.20
N PRO A 274 4.38 -11.84 13.27
CA PRO A 274 3.86 -10.55 13.72
C PRO A 274 3.13 -9.83 12.58
N ILE A 275 1.89 -9.44 12.83
CA ILE A 275 1.02 -8.71 11.90
C ILE A 275 0.83 -7.28 12.44
N ASP A 276 1.46 -6.28 11.82
CA ASP A 276 1.37 -4.87 12.24
C ASP A 276 1.57 -4.68 13.76
N GLY A 277 2.82 -4.76 14.24
CA GLY A 277 3.18 -4.59 15.66
C GLY A 277 4.18 -3.45 15.88
N MET A 278 3.82 -2.47 16.71
CA MET A 278 4.70 -1.33 17.01
C MET A 278 5.87 -1.73 17.94
N THR A 279 6.92 -0.89 18.00
CA THR A 279 8.17 -1.20 18.75
C THR A 279 8.78 -0.03 19.52
N ASP A 280 8.33 1.21 19.29
CA ASP A 280 8.75 2.40 20.03
C ASP A 280 7.51 3.16 20.52
N MET A 281 7.01 2.80 21.71
CA MET A 281 5.75 3.36 22.24
C MET A 281 5.79 4.88 22.46
N TYR A 282 6.97 5.49 22.62
CA TYR A 282 7.07 6.95 22.66
C TYR A 282 6.72 7.53 21.29
N ARG A 283 7.39 7.08 20.22
CA ARG A 283 7.24 7.66 18.87
C ARG A 283 6.02 7.15 18.11
N GLU A 284 5.50 5.98 18.49
CA GLU A 284 4.48 5.23 17.75
C GLU A 284 3.14 5.14 18.45
N MET A 285 3.08 5.30 19.78
CA MET A 285 1.82 5.42 20.53
C MET A 285 1.60 6.84 21.04
N ALA A 286 2.42 7.28 22.01
CA ALA A 286 2.03 8.31 22.97
C ALA A 286 2.48 9.76 22.65
N LEU A 287 3.63 9.95 22.00
CA LEU A 287 4.20 11.27 21.69
C LEU A 287 4.71 11.33 20.23
N LYS A 288 3.79 11.30 19.27
CA LYS A 288 4.10 11.26 17.83
C LYS A 288 4.81 12.55 17.40
N GLY A 289 6.07 12.43 16.98
CA GLY A 289 6.93 13.59 16.71
C GLY A 289 7.18 14.49 17.94
N GLY A 290 6.93 14.01 19.16
CA GLY A 290 6.95 14.80 20.38
C GLY A 290 5.64 15.55 20.69
N ILE A 291 4.58 15.36 19.90
CA ILE A 291 3.23 15.88 20.18
C ILE A 291 2.45 14.81 20.97
N PRO A 292 1.89 15.11 22.15
CA PRO A 292 1.07 14.15 22.89
C PRO A 292 -0.16 13.70 22.10
N GLU A 293 -0.37 12.39 22.03
CA GLU A 293 -1.56 11.77 21.46
C GLU A 293 -2.70 11.77 22.51
N THR A 294 -3.93 12.04 22.10
CA THR A 294 -5.03 12.48 22.98
C THR A 294 -6.34 11.71 22.83
N GLN A 295 -6.44 10.77 21.89
CA GLN A 295 -7.67 10.02 21.60
C GLN A 295 -7.47 8.50 21.61
N PHE A 296 -6.50 7.94 20.86
CA PHE A 296 -6.31 6.48 20.83
C PHE A 296 -5.80 5.96 22.18
N SER A 297 -4.79 6.61 22.75
CA SER A 297 -4.22 6.36 24.07
C SER A 297 -5.22 6.63 25.20
N ALA A 298 -6.22 7.49 24.96
CA ALA A 298 -7.30 7.76 25.90
C ALA A 298 -8.38 6.65 25.90
N VAL A 299 -8.61 5.97 24.78
CA VAL A 299 -9.50 4.79 24.71
C VAL A 299 -8.77 3.45 24.93
N TYR A 300 -7.44 3.42 24.83
CA TYR A 300 -6.64 2.21 25.01
C TYR A 300 -6.89 1.44 26.34
N PRO A 301 -7.11 2.11 27.49
CA PRO A 301 -7.54 1.45 28.74
C PRO A 301 -8.73 0.50 28.60
N TYR A 302 -9.69 0.77 27.71
CA TYR A 302 -10.89 -0.05 27.53
C TYR A 302 -10.60 -1.42 26.90
N PHE A 303 -9.44 -1.59 26.27
CA PHE A 303 -8.94 -2.89 25.80
C PHE A 303 -7.93 -3.49 26.80
N PHE A 304 -7.10 -2.66 27.43
CA PHE A 304 -5.93 -3.11 28.17
C PHE A 304 -6.12 -3.34 29.68
N ASN A 305 -6.94 -2.54 30.37
CA ASN A 305 -6.85 -2.41 31.84
C ASN A 305 -7.56 -3.52 32.65
N TRP A 306 -7.93 -4.64 32.03
CA TRP A 306 -8.71 -5.72 32.63
C TRP A 306 -7.86 -6.78 33.34
N GLY A 307 -8.15 -7.03 34.62
CA GLY A 307 -7.39 -7.95 35.47
C GLY A 307 -7.82 -7.95 36.93
N LYS A 308 -7.26 -8.87 37.73
CA LYS A 308 -7.63 -9.07 39.15
C LYS A 308 -6.87 -8.19 40.14
N ASN A 309 -5.66 -7.73 39.79
CA ASN A 309 -4.76 -7.02 40.71
C ASN A 309 -4.43 -5.59 40.22
N LEU A 310 -3.15 -5.22 40.07
CA LEU A 310 -2.75 -3.93 39.55
C LEU A 310 -2.44 -3.98 38.04
N VAL A 311 -2.62 -2.84 37.37
CA VAL A 311 -2.20 -2.58 35.99
C VAL A 311 -1.47 -1.25 35.92
N GLU A 312 -0.45 -1.17 35.07
CA GLU A 312 0.24 0.10 34.79
C GLU A 312 -0.70 1.09 34.08
N ASP A 313 -0.75 2.33 34.55
CA ASP A 313 -1.63 3.39 34.00
C ASP A 313 -1.12 3.85 32.63
N THR A 314 -1.66 3.22 31.58
CA THR A 314 -1.33 3.49 30.17
C THR A 314 -1.59 4.94 29.75
N THR A 315 -2.33 5.72 30.55
CA THR A 315 -2.60 7.15 30.31
C THR A 315 -1.66 8.09 31.06
N ASP A 316 -0.87 7.59 32.02
CA ASP A 316 -0.04 8.43 32.89
C ASP A 316 1.30 8.77 32.25
N GLY A 317 1.94 7.80 31.59
CA GLY A 317 3.31 7.91 31.09
C GLY A 317 3.58 9.12 30.19
N ALA A 318 2.62 9.57 29.36
CA ALA A 318 2.80 10.76 28.53
C ALA A 318 2.81 12.09 29.33
N LYS A 319 2.28 12.08 30.56
CA LYS A 319 2.17 13.21 31.48
C LYS A 319 3.38 13.28 32.42
N THR A 320 3.78 12.12 32.95
CA THR A 320 4.91 11.97 33.90
C THR A 320 6.26 11.84 33.21
N HIS A 321 6.30 11.25 32.01
CA HIS A 321 7.49 11.08 31.17
C HIS A 321 7.31 11.75 29.79
N PRO A 322 7.21 13.10 29.71
CA PRO A 322 7.00 13.84 28.45
C PRO A 322 8.26 13.94 27.57
N TYR A 323 9.29 13.13 27.83
CA TYR A 323 10.58 13.07 27.11
C TYR A 323 10.96 11.61 26.87
N PHE A 324 11.80 11.35 25.87
CA PHE A 324 12.27 9.99 25.60
C PHE A 324 13.39 9.59 26.58
N ASP A 325 12.99 9.05 27.72
CA ASP A 325 13.81 8.71 28.88
C ASP A 325 13.82 7.19 29.19
N GLU A 326 14.28 6.81 30.38
CA GLU A 326 14.42 5.42 30.82
C GLU A 326 13.08 4.67 30.87
N TYR A 327 11.99 5.35 31.23
CA TYR A 327 10.65 4.76 31.26
C TYR A 327 10.24 4.25 29.87
N TRP A 328 10.43 5.07 28.83
CA TRP A 328 10.11 4.68 27.46
C TRP A 328 11.13 3.70 26.86
N GLN A 329 12.40 3.79 27.25
CA GLN A 329 13.44 2.85 26.83
C GLN A 329 13.18 1.43 27.38
N SER A 330 12.63 1.29 28.59
CA SER A 330 12.28 -0.02 29.19
C SER A 330 11.18 -0.80 28.44
N LYS A 331 10.47 -0.14 27.51
CA LYS A 331 9.37 -0.68 26.71
C LYS A 331 9.76 -0.96 25.24
N ILE A 332 11.03 -0.78 24.88
CA ILE A 332 11.53 -1.10 23.53
C ILE A 332 12.06 -2.55 23.54
N PRO A 333 11.53 -3.46 22.72
CA PRO A 333 12.07 -4.82 22.60
C PRO A 333 13.53 -4.81 22.14
N ALA A 334 14.33 -5.78 22.59
CA ALA A 334 15.71 -5.95 22.14
C ALA A 334 15.78 -6.61 20.74
N LEU A 335 15.20 -5.94 19.74
CA LEU A 335 14.94 -6.45 18.38
C LEU A 335 16.16 -7.13 17.73
N SER A 336 17.36 -6.63 17.96
CA SER A 336 18.61 -7.20 17.42
C SER A 336 18.96 -8.59 17.96
N GLN A 337 18.30 -9.06 19.03
CA GLN A 337 18.39 -10.44 19.51
C GLN A 337 17.44 -11.40 18.77
N ILE A 338 16.47 -10.89 18.01
CA ILE A 338 15.48 -11.73 17.33
C ILE A 338 16.13 -12.40 16.11
N THR A 339 16.53 -13.67 16.29
CA THR A 339 17.16 -14.54 15.29
C THR A 339 16.19 -15.54 14.66
N ALA A 340 15.03 -15.78 15.29
CA ALA A 340 14.02 -16.73 14.81
C ALA A 340 13.50 -16.37 13.40
N PRO A 341 13.18 -17.35 12.54
CA PRO A 341 12.51 -17.13 11.26
C PRO A 341 11.26 -16.26 11.42
N ALA A 342 11.07 -15.27 10.55
CA ALA A 342 10.03 -14.25 10.73
C ALA A 342 9.25 -13.97 9.44
N TYR A 343 7.92 -14.13 9.46
CA TYR A 343 7.04 -13.63 8.40
C TYR A 343 6.30 -12.40 8.89
N ILE A 344 6.83 -11.24 8.56
CA ILE A 344 6.32 -9.94 9.00
C ILE A 344 5.26 -9.49 8.00
N ILE A 345 4.01 -9.36 8.47
CA ILE A 345 2.90 -8.81 7.68
C ILE A 345 2.65 -7.37 8.14
N CYS A 346 2.50 -6.45 7.19
CA CYS A 346 2.34 -5.03 7.47
C CYS A 346 1.30 -4.38 6.55
N GLY A 347 0.45 -3.51 7.09
CA GLY A 347 -0.56 -2.78 6.35
C GLY A 347 -0.16 -1.33 6.11
N TRP A 348 -0.17 -0.90 4.84
CA TRP A 348 -0.29 0.52 4.52
C TRP A 348 -1.62 1.13 5.00
N GLY A 349 -2.61 0.29 5.36
CA GLY A 349 -3.85 0.70 6.02
C GLY A 349 -3.70 0.96 7.52
N ASP A 350 -2.68 0.40 8.18
CA ASP A 350 -2.43 0.58 9.62
C ASP A 350 -1.53 1.80 9.94
N HIS A 351 -1.42 2.69 8.95
CA HIS A 351 -0.79 3.99 9.06
C HIS A 351 -1.26 4.73 10.32
N ALA A 352 -0.33 5.45 10.96
CA ALA A 352 -0.47 6.14 12.25
C ALA A 352 -0.50 5.24 13.50
N ILE A 353 -0.66 3.91 13.39
CA ILE A 353 -0.55 2.98 14.51
C ILE A 353 0.73 2.14 14.39
N HIS A 354 0.73 0.98 13.73
CA HIS A 354 1.87 0.04 13.82
C HIS A 354 2.79 -0.01 12.60
N THR A 355 2.42 0.50 11.41
CA THR A 355 3.24 0.36 10.17
C THR A 355 4.70 0.77 10.39
N ARG A 356 4.94 1.91 11.05
CA ARG A 356 6.28 2.43 11.35
C ARG A 356 7.10 1.46 12.20
N GLY A 357 6.52 0.95 13.28
CA GLY A 357 7.19 0.05 14.20
C GLY A 357 7.44 -1.34 13.62
N THR A 358 6.54 -1.81 12.77
CA THR A 358 6.66 -3.08 12.03
C THR A 358 7.82 -3.04 11.04
N LEU A 359 7.99 -1.92 10.33
CA LEU A 359 9.13 -1.71 9.43
C LEU A 359 10.44 -1.40 10.18
N ASN A 360 10.37 -0.78 11.36
CA ASN A 360 11.49 -0.65 12.29
C ASN A 360 11.94 -2.00 12.88
N ALA A 361 11.02 -2.95 13.08
CA ALA A 361 11.33 -4.32 13.44
C ALA A 361 12.04 -5.06 12.30
N TRP A 362 11.48 -5.04 11.08
CA TRP A 362 12.11 -5.60 9.89
C TRP A 362 13.56 -5.13 9.70
N GLU A 363 13.82 -3.84 9.86
CA GLU A 363 15.15 -3.22 9.77
C GLU A 363 16.12 -3.77 10.83
N LYS A 364 15.65 -4.06 12.05
CA LYS A 364 16.49 -4.31 13.23
C LYS A 364 16.64 -5.77 13.65
N ILE A 365 15.73 -6.68 13.27
CA ILE A 365 15.87 -8.09 13.65
C ILE A 365 17.03 -8.78 12.92
N ALA A 366 17.79 -9.60 13.66
CA ALA A 366 18.98 -10.31 13.19
C ALA A 366 18.67 -11.60 12.41
N SER A 367 17.42 -12.04 12.39
CA SER A 367 16.93 -13.17 11.59
C SER A 367 17.37 -13.08 10.13
N GLN A 368 17.98 -14.15 9.62
CA GLN A 368 18.33 -14.31 8.21
C GLN A 368 17.12 -14.78 7.39
N ASP A 369 16.26 -15.57 8.04
CA ASP A 369 15.03 -16.14 7.50
C ASP A 369 13.82 -15.25 7.77
N LYS A 370 13.99 -13.95 7.51
CA LYS A 370 12.92 -12.96 7.53
C LYS A 370 12.35 -12.69 6.15
N TYR A 371 11.04 -12.49 6.10
CA TYR A 371 10.24 -12.13 4.93
C TYR A 371 9.26 -11.02 5.31
N LEU A 372 9.08 -10.03 4.44
CA LEU A 372 8.18 -8.89 4.66
C LEU A 372 7.09 -8.85 3.58
N GLU A 373 5.82 -8.82 3.99
CA GLU A 373 4.67 -8.56 3.13
C GLU A 373 4.00 -7.24 3.52
N ILE A 374 3.89 -6.29 2.58
CA ILE A 374 3.23 -5.00 2.81
C ILE A 374 1.97 -4.83 1.94
N HIS A 375 0.79 -4.97 2.55
CA HIS A 375 -0.51 -4.93 1.88
C HIS A 375 -1.16 -3.54 1.91
N GLN A 376 -2.20 -3.35 1.08
CA GLN A 376 -2.96 -2.10 1.01
C GLN A 376 -4.25 -2.09 1.84
N TYR A 377 -4.78 -3.27 2.19
CA TYR A 377 -6.04 -3.46 2.91
C TYR A 377 -5.94 -3.02 4.38
N GLN A 378 -7.07 -2.96 5.09
CA GLN A 378 -7.07 -2.82 6.55
C GLN A 378 -6.38 -4.04 7.22
N LYS A 379 -5.70 -3.84 8.37
CA LYS A 379 -4.89 -4.83 9.10
C LYS A 379 -5.59 -6.20 9.24
N TRP A 380 -6.75 -6.18 9.90
CA TRP A 380 -7.47 -7.40 10.25
C TRP A 380 -8.16 -8.05 9.05
N GLU A 381 -8.55 -7.28 8.02
CA GLU A 381 -9.14 -7.87 6.81
C GLU A 381 -8.13 -8.76 6.08
N TRP A 382 -6.89 -8.27 5.91
CA TRP A 382 -5.87 -9.01 5.15
C TRP A 382 -5.47 -10.30 5.85
N SER A 383 -5.23 -10.25 7.16
CA SER A 383 -4.68 -11.38 7.93
C SER A 383 -5.56 -12.63 7.91
N VAL A 384 -6.87 -12.47 7.70
CA VAL A 384 -7.86 -13.57 7.59
C VAL A 384 -8.35 -13.83 6.16
N THR A 385 -7.68 -13.29 5.13
CA THR A 385 -7.90 -13.75 3.75
C THR A 385 -7.30 -15.15 3.55
N GLU A 386 -7.95 -16.02 2.75
CA GLU A 386 -7.38 -17.34 2.45
C GLU A 386 -6.03 -17.23 1.71
N GLU A 387 -5.74 -16.14 0.97
CA GLU A 387 -4.39 -15.89 0.42
C GLU A 387 -3.36 -15.68 1.54
N SER A 388 -3.64 -14.80 2.50
CA SER A 388 -2.73 -14.54 3.61
C SER A 388 -2.59 -15.76 4.52
N LEU A 389 -3.70 -16.40 4.91
CA LEU A 389 -3.71 -17.60 5.75
C LEU A 389 -2.98 -18.78 5.08
N ALA A 390 -3.15 -19.00 3.76
CA ALA A 390 -2.40 -20.02 3.04
C ALA A 390 -0.89 -19.74 3.05
N ARG A 391 -0.47 -18.48 2.85
CA ARG A 391 0.94 -18.07 2.93
C ARG A 391 1.50 -18.22 4.35
N GLN A 392 0.76 -17.78 5.37
CA GLN A 392 1.12 -17.99 6.77
C GLN A 392 1.27 -19.49 7.10
N LYS A 393 0.39 -20.36 6.58
CA LYS A 393 0.49 -21.81 6.77
C LYS A 393 1.71 -22.37 6.05
N ALA A 394 1.95 -22.01 4.79
CA ALA A 394 3.14 -22.43 4.05
C ALA A 394 4.44 -22.04 4.77
N PHE A 395 4.45 -20.88 5.45
CA PHE A 395 5.52 -20.43 6.32
C PHE A 395 5.73 -21.34 7.53
N LEU A 396 4.68 -21.63 8.31
CA LEU A 396 4.79 -22.52 9.48
C LEU A 396 5.09 -23.98 9.09
N ASP A 397 4.53 -24.48 7.99
CA ASP A 397 4.75 -25.84 7.48
C ASP A 397 6.24 -26.09 7.19
N HIS A 398 6.98 -25.07 6.79
CA HIS A 398 8.42 -25.17 6.59
C HIS A 398 9.19 -25.18 7.92
N TYR A 399 9.01 -24.16 8.76
CA TYR A 399 9.86 -23.98 9.95
C TYR A 399 9.46 -24.86 11.16
N LEU A 400 8.22 -25.33 11.24
CA LEU A 400 7.71 -26.15 12.36
C LEU A 400 7.51 -27.64 12.00
N LEU A 401 7.39 -27.97 10.71
CA LEU A 401 7.24 -29.36 10.23
C LEU A 401 8.35 -29.81 9.26
N GLY A 402 9.22 -28.91 8.78
CA GLY A 402 10.31 -29.25 7.85
C GLY A 402 9.83 -29.54 6.42
N LEU A 403 8.62 -29.13 6.04
CA LEU A 403 8.04 -29.46 4.75
C LEU A 403 8.61 -28.60 3.61
N PRO A 404 8.75 -29.15 2.39
CA PRO A 404 9.11 -28.37 1.20
C PRO A 404 7.90 -27.54 0.75
N THR A 405 7.93 -26.23 0.99
CA THR A 405 6.89 -25.28 0.58
C THR A 405 7.47 -24.21 -0.36
N GLU A 406 6.62 -23.32 -0.87
CA GLU A 406 7.00 -22.30 -1.84
C GLU A 406 7.90 -21.17 -1.30
N ILE A 407 8.17 -21.10 0.02
CA ILE A 407 9.00 -20.05 0.64
C ILE A 407 10.39 -19.95 0.01
N GLN A 408 10.96 -21.08 -0.39
CA GLN A 408 12.27 -21.13 -1.08
C GLN A 408 12.29 -20.37 -2.42
N TYR A 409 11.12 -19.99 -2.93
CA TYR A 409 10.94 -19.15 -4.12
C TYR A 409 10.33 -17.76 -3.80
N TRP A 410 10.08 -17.44 -2.53
CA TRP A 410 9.57 -16.13 -2.14
C TRP A 410 10.69 -15.07 -2.19
N PRO A 411 10.41 -13.87 -2.75
CA PRO A 411 11.29 -12.72 -2.55
C PRO A 411 11.25 -12.30 -1.08
N LYS A 412 12.37 -11.77 -0.58
CA LYS A 412 12.48 -11.34 0.83
C LYS A 412 11.53 -10.18 1.18
N VAL A 413 11.13 -9.37 0.19
CA VAL A 413 10.08 -8.36 0.33
C VAL A 413 9.04 -8.48 -0.80
N ARG A 414 7.77 -8.49 -0.41
CA ARG A 414 6.58 -8.35 -1.26
C ARG A 414 5.80 -7.11 -0.80
N TYR A 415 5.43 -6.20 -1.69
CA TYR A 415 4.68 -4.99 -1.31
C TYR A 415 3.70 -4.55 -2.39
N ILE A 416 2.54 -3.98 -2.00
CA ILE A 416 1.64 -3.34 -2.97
C ILE A 416 2.15 -1.93 -3.28
N MET A 417 2.28 -1.62 -4.57
CA MET A 417 2.31 -0.25 -5.10
C MET A 417 0.86 0.23 -5.23
N ARG A 418 0.40 1.06 -4.28
CA ARG A 418 -1.00 1.53 -4.21
C ARG A 418 -1.28 2.59 -5.27
N GLU A 419 -2.45 2.58 -5.87
CA GLU A 419 -2.88 3.59 -6.85
C GLU A 419 -4.16 4.32 -6.42
N ARG A 420 -5.11 3.59 -5.81
CA ARG A 420 -6.36 4.08 -5.22
C ARG A 420 -6.78 3.15 -4.06
N TYR A 421 -7.89 3.45 -3.38
CA TYR A 421 -8.55 2.53 -2.46
C TYR A 421 -8.73 1.13 -3.09
N TYR A 422 -8.19 0.11 -2.40
CA TYR A 422 -8.14 -1.31 -2.79
C TYR A 422 -7.66 -1.57 -4.24
N THR A 423 -6.96 -0.61 -4.85
CA THR A 423 -6.48 -0.65 -6.23
C THR A 423 -4.97 -0.45 -6.23
N GLY A 424 -4.22 -1.50 -6.54
CA GLY A 424 -2.75 -1.48 -6.51
C GLY A 424 -2.16 -2.72 -7.16
N GLU A 425 -0.84 -2.74 -7.31
CA GLU A 425 -0.10 -3.80 -8.01
C GLU A 425 0.95 -4.40 -7.08
N TRP A 426 0.98 -5.73 -6.95
CA TRP A 426 2.04 -6.40 -6.18
C TRP A 426 3.41 -6.22 -6.86
N ARG A 427 4.40 -5.88 -6.04
CA ARG A 427 5.81 -5.69 -6.36
C ARG A 427 6.66 -6.55 -5.42
N TYR A 428 7.89 -6.79 -5.85
CA TYR A 428 8.84 -7.66 -5.19
C TYR A 428 10.21 -6.98 -5.11
N SER A 429 10.97 -7.27 -4.07
CA SER A 429 12.34 -6.77 -3.87
C SER A 429 13.10 -7.69 -2.92
N ASP A 430 14.43 -7.64 -2.95
CA ASP A 430 15.28 -8.36 -2.01
C ASP A 430 15.41 -7.63 -0.66
N ALA A 431 15.05 -6.34 -0.60
CA ALA A 431 15.18 -5.52 0.60
C ALA A 431 14.08 -4.45 0.73
N PHE A 432 13.89 -3.96 1.96
CA PHE A 432 13.19 -2.71 2.25
C PHE A 432 14.08 -1.88 3.19
N PRO A 433 14.38 -0.60 2.90
CA PRO A 433 13.98 0.18 1.72
C PRO A 433 14.40 -0.44 0.37
N ILE A 434 13.66 -0.11 -0.69
CA ILE A 434 13.82 -0.73 -2.01
C ILE A 434 15.19 -0.30 -2.62
N PRO A 435 16.07 -1.22 -3.07
CA PRO A 435 17.41 -0.87 -3.54
C PRO A 435 17.47 0.13 -4.70
N GLU A 436 16.48 0.10 -5.60
CA GLU A 436 16.40 0.98 -6.78
C GLU A 436 15.94 2.42 -6.46
N THR A 437 15.70 2.74 -5.19
CA THR A 437 15.12 4.03 -4.76
C THR A 437 15.98 5.24 -5.11
N GLN A 438 15.43 6.16 -5.90
CA GLN A 438 16.03 7.44 -6.27
C GLN A 438 15.42 8.59 -5.45
N TYR A 439 16.04 8.91 -4.32
CA TYR A 439 15.61 10.01 -3.46
C TYR A 439 15.63 11.35 -4.19
N THR A 440 14.45 11.84 -4.56
CA THR A 440 14.26 13.01 -5.41
C THR A 440 13.76 14.19 -4.58
N GLN A 441 14.46 15.32 -4.66
CA GLN A 441 14.06 16.57 -4.01
C GLN A 441 13.00 17.34 -4.82
N TYR A 442 12.02 17.88 -4.11
CA TYR A 442 10.96 18.74 -4.62
C TYR A 442 10.85 19.98 -3.70
N PHE A 443 11.27 21.13 -4.23
CA PHE A 443 11.32 22.42 -3.55
C PHE A 443 10.00 23.19 -3.75
N PRO A 444 9.45 23.86 -2.72
CA PRO A 444 8.32 24.77 -2.86
C PRO A 444 8.59 25.94 -3.80
N THR A 445 7.53 26.47 -4.41
CA THR A 445 7.56 27.67 -5.26
C THR A 445 6.59 28.76 -4.76
N PRO A 446 6.80 30.04 -5.10
CA PRO A 446 5.90 31.13 -4.67
C PRO A 446 4.46 30.99 -5.17
N SER A 447 4.24 30.19 -6.23
CA SER A 447 2.93 29.87 -6.79
C SER A 447 2.25 28.67 -6.12
N LEU A 448 2.66 28.30 -4.90
CA LEU A 448 2.21 27.11 -4.16
C LEU A 448 2.36 25.80 -4.96
N GLY A 449 3.44 25.69 -5.73
CA GLY A 449 3.81 24.48 -6.48
C GLY A 449 5.04 23.77 -5.90
N LEU A 450 5.34 22.60 -6.42
CA LEU A 450 6.58 21.86 -6.19
C LEU A 450 7.43 21.75 -7.46
N SER A 451 8.75 21.91 -7.32
CA SER A 451 9.72 21.95 -8.42
C SER A 451 10.94 21.07 -8.10
N LYS A 452 11.49 20.35 -9.09
CA LYS A 452 12.80 19.68 -8.94
C LYS A 452 13.99 20.65 -8.89
N VAL A 453 13.75 21.94 -9.13
CA VAL A 453 14.77 23.00 -9.14
C VAL A 453 14.52 23.96 -7.96
N ALA A 454 15.54 24.11 -7.10
CA ALA A 454 15.53 25.04 -5.98
C ALA A 454 15.36 26.49 -6.45
N GLN A 455 14.61 27.29 -5.69
CA GLN A 455 14.31 28.68 -6.02
C GLN A 455 15.48 29.60 -5.63
N ARG A 456 15.89 30.52 -6.51
CA ARG A 456 17.04 31.41 -6.26
C ARG A 456 16.73 32.59 -5.33
N ALA A 457 15.50 33.08 -5.35
CA ALA A 457 15.05 34.12 -4.44
C ALA A 457 14.49 33.49 -3.15
N GLU A 458 14.69 34.17 -2.02
CA GLU A 458 14.00 33.84 -0.78
C GLU A 458 12.52 34.21 -0.90
N SER A 459 11.64 33.33 -0.42
CA SER A 459 10.19 33.48 -0.41
C SER A 459 9.62 32.78 0.81
N HIS A 460 8.38 33.08 1.15
CA HIS A 460 7.67 32.41 2.25
C HIS A 460 6.17 32.34 1.97
N THR A 461 5.49 31.51 2.74
CA THR A 461 4.04 31.51 2.89
C THR A 461 3.68 31.36 4.37
N SER A 462 2.47 31.72 4.78
CA SER A 462 2.02 31.55 6.17
C SER A 462 0.57 31.11 6.26
N TYR A 463 0.27 30.37 7.33
CA TYR A 463 -1.07 29.88 7.64
C TYR A 463 -1.40 30.13 9.13
N ASP A 464 -2.68 30.10 9.47
CA ASP A 464 -3.12 30.18 10.87
C ASP A 464 -2.63 28.95 11.64
N ALA A 465 -2.01 29.14 12.80
CA ALA A 465 -1.36 28.03 13.50
C ALA A 465 -2.34 26.95 13.98
N SER A 466 -3.61 27.27 14.25
CA SER A 466 -4.56 26.36 14.90
C SER A 466 -5.51 25.69 13.90
N GLU A 467 -6.12 26.45 12.99
CA GLU A 467 -7.12 25.94 12.01
C GLU A 467 -6.62 26.01 10.55
N GLY A 468 -5.38 26.44 10.31
CA GLY A 468 -4.83 26.64 8.97
C GLY A 468 -4.09 25.44 8.38
N GLU A 469 -4.11 25.37 7.04
CA GLU A 469 -3.18 24.55 6.26
C GLU A 469 -2.70 25.29 5.01
N VAL A 470 -1.56 24.88 4.46
CA VAL A 470 -1.05 25.30 3.15
C VAL A 470 -0.65 24.08 2.32
N ALA A 471 -1.06 24.08 1.05
CA ALA A 471 -0.81 22.99 0.11
C ALA A 471 0.17 23.43 -0.99
N PHE A 472 1.17 22.60 -1.27
CA PHE A 472 2.09 22.72 -2.40
C PHE A 472 1.82 21.60 -3.41
N GLU A 473 1.42 21.98 -4.62
CA GLU A 473 0.92 21.06 -5.63
C GLU A 473 2.00 20.64 -6.66
N LEU A 474 2.03 19.36 -7.01
CA LEU A 474 2.86 18.78 -8.08
C LEU A 474 1.96 18.14 -9.15
N PRO A 475 1.60 18.88 -10.23
CA PRO A 475 0.91 18.32 -11.38
C PRO A 475 1.85 17.44 -12.20
N LEU A 476 1.47 16.18 -12.44
CA LEU A 476 2.35 15.19 -13.04
C LEU A 476 2.07 15.05 -14.54
N ARG A 477 3.03 15.48 -15.37
CA ARG A 477 2.97 15.29 -16.84
C ARG A 477 3.30 13.85 -17.27
N ASN A 478 4.05 13.13 -16.45
CA ASN A 478 4.43 11.73 -16.63
C ASN A 478 4.07 10.97 -15.35
N SER A 479 3.83 9.66 -15.44
CA SER A 479 3.60 8.81 -14.26
C SER A 479 4.76 8.90 -13.26
N LEU A 480 4.43 8.81 -11.97
CA LEU A 480 5.37 8.81 -10.86
C LEU A 480 5.06 7.62 -9.94
N GLU A 481 6.06 6.84 -9.58
CA GLU A 481 5.95 5.78 -8.56
C GLU A 481 6.95 6.06 -7.44
N PHE A 482 6.54 5.90 -6.19
CA PHE A 482 7.44 5.94 -5.04
C PHE A 482 7.02 4.91 -3.99
N ALA A 483 8.00 4.30 -3.31
CA ALA A 483 7.75 3.52 -2.11
C ALA A 483 8.95 3.52 -1.15
N GLY A 484 8.69 3.68 0.15
CA GLY A 484 9.71 3.80 1.19
C GLY A 484 9.45 4.97 2.14
N HIS A 485 10.44 5.29 2.98
CA HIS A 485 10.42 6.47 3.84
C HIS A 485 10.47 7.76 3.02
N SER A 486 9.78 8.80 3.46
CA SER A 486 9.85 10.14 2.87
C SER A 486 10.24 11.16 3.94
N LYS A 487 10.87 12.27 3.54
CA LYS A 487 11.27 13.33 4.46
C LYS A 487 10.76 14.69 3.99
N LEU A 488 10.34 15.55 4.91
CA LEU A 488 10.11 16.95 4.62
C LEU A 488 11.06 17.82 5.45
N LYS A 489 11.98 18.51 4.78
CA LYS A 489 12.77 19.58 5.40
C LYS A 489 12.01 20.90 5.22
N LEU A 490 11.79 21.64 6.30
CA LEU A 490 11.25 23.01 6.26
C LEU A 490 12.16 23.96 7.04
N TRP A 491 12.19 25.22 6.61
CA TRP A 491 12.61 26.34 7.44
C TRP A 491 11.34 27.04 7.94
N VAL A 492 11.17 27.12 9.26
CA VAL A 492 9.93 27.56 9.91
C VAL A 492 10.16 28.68 10.91
N GLU A 493 9.14 29.52 11.06
CA GLU A 493 9.06 30.64 12.00
C GLU A 493 7.65 30.72 12.59
N VAL A 494 7.53 31.31 13.79
CA VAL A 494 6.26 31.70 14.42
C VAL A 494 6.09 33.22 14.45
N THR A 495 4.88 33.70 14.18
CA THR A 495 4.50 35.10 14.38
C THR A 495 3.24 35.22 15.24
N ASP A 496 2.83 36.45 15.55
CA ASP A 496 1.55 36.77 16.20
C ASP A 496 1.35 36.11 17.58
N GLY A 497 2.44 36.00 18.33
CA GLY A 497 2.44 35.54 19.72
C GLY A 497 2.49 34.02 19.91
N GLY A 498 2.72 33.24 18.85
CA GLY A 498 3.25 31.88 18.97
C GLY A 498 4.72 31.87 19.40
N GLU A 499 5.16 30.78 20.02
CA GLU A 499 6.55 30.61 20.51
C GLU A 499 7.18 29.26 20.14
N ASN A 500 6.40 28.38 19.50
CA ASN A 500 6.74 26.99 19.15
C ASN A 500 5.68 26.46 18.15
N LEU A 501 5.93 25.33 17.47
CA LEU A 501 5.04 24.78 16.45
C LEU A 501 4.79 23.28 16.68
N ASP A 502 3.54 22.84 16.52
CA ASP A 502 3.17 21.46 16.18
C ASP A 502 2.84 21.41 14.68
N LEU A 503 3.63 20.66 13.91
CA LEU A 503 3.52 20.57 12.47
C LEU A 503 2.90 19.23 12.05
N PHE A 504 1.85 19.31 11.23
CA PHE A 504 1.10 18.17 10.72
C PHE A 504 1.25 18.09 9.21
N ILE A 505 1.84 17.01 8.71
CA ILE A 505 2.16 16.82 7.29
C ILE A 505 1.21 15.82 6.67
N THR A 506 0.78 16.05 5.43
CA THR A 506 -0.04 15.10 4.67
C THR A 506 0.34 15.10 3.18
N LEU A 507 0.52 13.93 2.59
CA LEU A 507 0.62 13.73 1.14
C LEU A 507 -0.74 13.26 0.61
N ARG A 508 -1.47 14.13 -0.08
CA ARG A 508 -2.78 13.81 -0.70
C ARG A 508 -2.60 13.55 -2.20
N LYS A 509 -3.47 12.70 -2.78
CA LYS A 509 -3.52 12.44 -4.22
C LYS A 509 -4.82 13.01 -4.79
N LYS A 510 -4.75 13.69 -5.93
CA LYS A 510 -5.91 14.07 -6.74
C LYS A 510 -5.81 13.43 -8.12
N ASP A 511 -6.93 12.98 -8.68
CA ASP A 511 -7.01 12.44 -10.04
C ASP A 511 -7.02 13.54 -11.11
N LYS A 512 -7.15 13.15 -12.39
CA LYS A 512 -7.10 14.09 -13.53
C LYS A 512 -8.17 15.19 -13.46
N ASP A 513 -9.30 14.89 -12.84
CA ASP A 513 -10.45 15.78 -12.70
C ASP A 513 -10.36 16.63 -11.40
N GLY A 514 -9.26 16.50 -10.66
CA GLY A 514 -8.96 17.26 -9.44
C GLY A 514 -9.59 16.72 -8.17
N LYS A 515 -10.26 15.55 -8.22
CA LYS A 515 -10.94 14.93 -7.08
C LYS A 515 -9.95 14.13 -6.23
N ASP A 516 -10.08 14.19 -4.91
CA ASP A 516 -9.22 13.44 -4.00
C ASP A 516 -9.37 11.91 -4.18
N VAL A 517 -8.22 11.23 -4.17
CA VAL A 517 -8.08 9.77 -4.29
C VAL A 517 -7.63 9.22 -2.95
N TYR A 518 -8.52 8.47 -2.31
CA TYR A 518 -8.32 7.96 -0.96
C TYR A 518 -7.66 6.59 -0.90
N PHE A 519 -7.16 6.26 0.30
CA PHE A 519 -6.56 4.98 0.67
C PHE A 519 -7.08 4.51 2.05
N PRO A 520 -7.01 3.20 2.35
CA PRO A 520 -7.21 2.65 3.70
C PRO A 520 -6.25 3.28 4.72
N TRP A 521 -6.70 3.43 5.97
CA TRP A 521 -6.15 4.41 6.90
C TRP A 521 -6.52 4.13 8.36
N ILE A 522 -5.52 4.16 9.24
CA ILE A 522 -5.67 3.97 10.70
C ILE A 522 -6.57 2.78 11.03
N THR A 523 -6.41 1.69 10.28
CA THR A 523 -7.16 0.42 10.38
C THR A 523 -8.69 0.47 10.18
N VAL A 524 -9.35 1.62 10.32
CA VAL A 524 -10.81 1.76 10.44
C VAL A 524 -11.42 2.84 9.55
N VAL A 525 -10.63 3.43 8.64
CA VAL A 525 -11.05 4.55 7.77
C VAL A 525 -10.65 4.28 6.32
N ASP A 526 -11.53 4.66 5.39
CA ASP A 526 -11.37 4.43 3.94
C ASP A 526 -11.00 5.72 3.16
N THR A 527 -11.08 6.88 3.82
CA THR A 527 -10.89 8.23 3.26
C THR A 527 -9.49 8.82 3.52
N GLY A 528 -8.48 7.96 3.64
CA GLY A 528 -7.12 8.35 3.99
C GLY A 528 -6.30 8.98 2.87
N PRO A 529 -5.25 9.75 3.24
CA PRO A 529 -4.22 10.23 2.33
C PRO A 529 -3.16 9.15 2.03
N ILE A 530 -2.12 9.49 1.27
CA ILE A 530 -1.02 8.58 0.92
C ILE A 530 -0.10 8.33 2.12
N GLY A 531 0.22 9.40 2.85
CA GLY A 531 1.30 9.46 3.85
C GLY A 531 1.24 10.76 4.62
N PHE A 532 1.96 10.85 5.74
CA PHE A 532 1.79 11.87 6.77
C PHE A 532 2.99 11.86 7.72
N GLY A 533 3.12 12.90 8.54
CA GLY A 533 4.15 13.01 9.56
C GLY A 533 3.80 14.08 10.59
N TRP A 534 4.46 14.03 11.75
CA TRP A 534 4.30 15.01 12.83
C TRP A 534 5.65 15.45 13.36
N LEU A 535 5.76 16.71 13.80
CA LEU A 535 6.87 17.17 14.61
C LEU A 535 6.47 18.37 15.47
N ARG A 536 6.75 18.28 16.78
CA ARG A 536 6.84 19.45 17.65
C ARG A 536 8.20 20.13 17.44
N ALA A 537 8.22 21.38 17.01
CA ALA A 537 9.44 22.07 16.58
C ALA A 537 10.46 22.25 17.71
N SER A 538 10.06 22.44 18.97
CA SER A 538 10.99 22.40 20.11
C SER A 538 11.66 21.03 20.32
N ARG A 539 11.17 19.97 19.69
CA ARG A 539 11.72 18.59 19.74
C ARG A 539 12.52 18.19 18.51
N ARG A 540 12.84 19.15 17.62
CA ARG A 540 13.62 19.00 16.35
C ARG A 540 15.10 18.57 16.49
N GLU A 541 15.56 18.23 17.70
CA GLU A 541 16.95 17.81 17.94
C GLU A 541 17.15 16.37 17.41
N LEU A 542 17.94 16.22 16.34
CA LEU A 542 18.17 14.94 15.67
C LEU A 542 19.15 14.04 16.42
N ASP A 543 18.95 12.73 16.27
CA ASP A 543 19.95 11.71 16.51
C ASP A 543 20.76 11.52 15.23
N GLU A 544 21.94 12.15 15.16
CA GLU A 544 22.84 12.09 14.00
C GLU A 544 23.39 10.67 13.70
N THR A 545 23.19 9.70 14.59
CA THR A 545 23.65 8.31 14.41
C THR A 545 22.52 7.39 13.95
N ALA A 546 21.28 7.64 14.38
CA ALA A 546 20.10 6.90 13.96
C ALA A 546 19.37 7.50 12.75
N SER A 547 19.62 8.77 12.41
CA SER A 547 19.02 9.44 11.24
C SER A 547 19.69 9.04 9.93
N THR A 548 18.89 8.91 8.87
CA THR A 548 19.38 8.83 7.49
C THR A 548 18.95 10.08 6.71
N PRO A 549 19.49 10.35 5.51
CA PRO A 549 19.06 11.48 4.68
C PRO A 549 17.55 11.51 4.37
N TRP A 550 16.86 10.37 4.49
CA TRP A 550 15.43 10.17 4.19
C TRP A 550 14.56 9.76 5.39
N LYS A 551 15.16 9.48 6.55
CA LYS A 551 14.47 9.03 7.78
C LYS A 551 15.09 9.78 8.98
N PRO A 552 14.59 10.98 9.32
CA PRO A 552 15.09 11.72 10.47
C PRO A 552 14.61 11.05 11.77
N VAL A 553 15.52 10.84 12.70
CA VAL A 553 15.22 10.29 14.03
C VAL A 553 15.49 11.38 15.06
N HIS A 554 14.50 11.66 15.91
CA HIS A 554 14.59 12.73 16.90
C HIS A 554 14.95 12.18 18.29
N LEU A 555 15.82 12.90 19.01
CA LEU A 555 16.24 12.55 20.37
C LEU A 555 15.10 12.67 21.38
N HIS A 556 14.24 13.69 21.24
CA HIS A 556 13.12 13.99 22.14
C HIS A 556 13.47 14.10 23.65
N ARG A 557 14.74 14.35 24.00
CA ARG A 557 15.26 14.36 25.39
C ARG A 557 14.92 15.63 26.19
N ARG A 558 14.52 16.70 25.50
CA ARG A 558 14.21 18.03 26.05
C ARG A 558 13.38 18.83 25.04
N ASP A 559 12.78 19.92 25.51
CA ASP A 559 12.42 21.04 24.64
C ASP A 559 13.64 21.95 24.43
N LEU A 560 13.77 22.49 23.21
CA LEU A 560 14.66 23.60 22.90
C LEU A 560 14.02 24.95 23.29
N GLU A 561 14.85 25.99 23.38
CA GLU A 561 14.41 27.36 23.71
C GLU A 561 13.23 27.83 22.82
N PRO A 562 12.26 28.57 23.39
CA PRO A 562 11.14 29.14 22.62
C PRO A 562 11.62 30.08 21.51
N LEU A 563 10.95 29.97 20.36
CA LEU A 563 11.18 30.80 19.18
C LEU A 563 10.51 32.17 19.35
N LYS A 564 11.09 33.19 18.72
CA LYS A 564 10.50 34.53 18.57
C LYS A 564 10.23 34.81 17.09
N ALA A 565 9.44 35.84 16.80
CA ALA A 565 9.36 36.38 15.44
C ALA A 565 10.76 36.79 14.96
N GLY A 566 11.14 36.36 13.75
CA GLY A 566 12.48 36.43 13.19
C GLY A 566 13.36 35.20 13.40
N ASP A 567 13.05 34.29 14.35
CA ASP A 567 13.84 33.07 14.59
C ASP A 567 13.47 31.96 13.57
N VAL A 568 13.95 32.09 12.33
CA VAL A 568 13.76 31.08 11.27
C VAL A 568 14.66 29.88 11.51
N VAL A 569 14.08 28.71 11.81
CA VAL A 569 14.81 27.49 12.19
C VAL A 569 14.54 26.31 11.24
N PRO A 570 15.52 25.44 10.96
CA PRO A 570 15.31 24.23 10.16
C PRO A 570 14.66 23.13 11.01
N VAL A 571 13.75 22.38 10.39
CA VAL A 571 13.14 21.15 10.92
C VAL A 571 13.15 20.06 9.85
N GLU A 572 13.32 18.79 10.25
CA GLU A 572 13.26 17.64 9.35
C GLU A 572 12.21 16.63 9.85
N ILE A 573 11.12 16.48 9.11
CA ILE A 573 9.95 15.72 9.54
C ILE A 573 9.95 14.35 8.86
N GLU A 574 9.84 13.27 9.64
CA GLU A 574 9.60 11.92 9.10
C GLU A 574 8.17 11.87 8.55
N ILE A 575 8.05 11.68 7.23
CA ILE A 575 6.81 11.22 6.63
C ILE A 575 6.86 9.69 6.64
N GLN A 576 5.89 9.07 7.31
CA GLN A 576 5.90 7.63 7.53
C GLN A 576 5.97 6.84 6.21
N PRO A 577 6.69 5.69 6.20
CA PRO A 577 6.91 4.92 5.00
C PRO A 577 5.59 4.48 4.34
N THR A 578 5.57 4.57 3.02
CA THR A 578 4.34 4.44 2.22
C THR A 578 4.67 4.02 0.79
N SER A 579 3.66 3.62 0.01
CA SER A 579 3.75 3.49 -1.46
C SER A 579 2.65 4.28 -2.17
N CYS A 580 2.96 4.79 -3.38
CA CYS A 580 1.97 5.37 -4.28
C CYS A 580 2.42 5.41 -5.75
N ARG A 581 1.48 5.07 -6.65
CA ARG A 581 1.52 5.35 -8.08
C ARG A 581 0.62 6.53 -8.43
N PHE A 582 1.13 7.39 -9.30
CA PHE A 582 0.43 8.43 -10.02
C PHE A 582 0.52 8.21 -11.53
N ARG A 583 -0.53 8.60 -12.25
CA ARG A 583 -0.58 8.70 -13.71
C ARG A 583 -0.27 10.12 -14.18
N ALA A 584 0.02 10.25 -15.47
CA ALA A 584 -0.04 11.56 -16.12
C ALA A 584 -1.43 12.18 -15.94
N GLY A 585 -1.49 13.49 -15.67
CA GLY A 585 -2.70 14.24 -15.35
C GLY A 585 -3.06 14.26 -13.85
N GLU A 586 -2.63 13.27 -13.07
CA GLU A 586 -2.85 13.26 -11.61
C GLU A 586 -1.91 14.23 -10.88
N ARG A 587 -2.18 14.49 -9.61
CA ARG A 587 -1.52 15.54 -8.83
C ARG A 587 -1.21 15.09 -7.40
N LEU A 588 0.05 15.21 -7.00
CA LEU A 588 0.48 15.06 -5.61
C LEU A 588 0.34 16.42 -4.91
N SER A 589 -0.35 16.46 -3.76
CA SER A 589 -0.52 17.64 -2.93
C SER A 589 0.21 17.43 -1.61
N LEU A 590 1.29 18.18 -1.37
CA LEU A 590 1.98 18.24 -0.08
C LEU A 590 1.27 19.27 0.79
N VAL A 591 0.66 18.86 1.89
CA VAL A 591 -0.02 19.76 2.81
C VAL A 591 0.74 19.84 4.13
N VAL A 592 0.90 21.08 4.61
CA VAL A 592 1.47 21.42 5.93
C VAL A 592 0.37 22.14 6.71
N SER A 593 0.01 21.63 7.88
CA SER A 593 -1.11 22.07 8.69
C SER A 593 -0.73 22.27 10.16
N GLY A 594 -1.60 22.95 10.91
CA GLY A 594 -1.59 23.06 12.35
C GLY A 594 -2.44 22.02 13.10
N HIS A 595 -3.10 21.10 12.38
CA HIS A 595 -4.00 20.09 12.93
C HIS A 595 -3.93 18.75 12.18
N ASP A 596 -4.45 17.67 12.77
CA ASP A 596 -4.54 16.36 12.11
C ASP A 596 -5.43 16.38 10.85
N TYR A 597 -5.14 15.48 9.90
CA TYR A 597 -5.96 15.27 8.71
C TYR A 597 -7.35 14.73 9.04
N GLY A 598 -8.38 15.19 8.30
CA GLY A 598 -9.77 14.77 8.44
C GLY A 598 -10.43 15.26 9.73
N LYS A 599 -11.75 15.07 9.87
CA LYS A 599 -12.50 15.29 11.12
C LYS A 599 -13.35 14.05 11.41
N TYR A 600 -13.32 13.57 12.66
CA TYR A 600 -13.90 12.31 13.13
C TYR A 600 -14.47 12.50 14.55
N PRO A 601 -15.42 11.68 15.02
CA PRO A 601 -15.98 11.83 16.37
C PRO A 601 -14.96 11.50 17.48
N PRO A 602 -15.08 12.15 18.66
CA PRO A 602 -14.38 11.72 19.86
C PRO A 602 -14.69 10.27 20.23
N GLY A 603 -13.75 9.57 20.86
CA GLY A 603 -13.91 8.17 21.29
C GLY A 603 -13.77 7.11 20.19
N ALA A 604 -13.70 7.49 18.91
CA ALA A 604 -13.25 6.57 17.86
C ALA A 604 -11.79 6.13 18.12
N PRO A 605 -11.42 4.86 17.89
CA PRO A 605 -10.09 4.33 18.19
C PRO A 605 -9.05 4.74 17.13
N ILE A 606 -8.75 6.04 17.08
CA ILE A 606 -7.83 6.68 16.12
C ILE A 606 -6.96 7.72 16.82
N PRO A 607 -5.68 7.88 16.47
CA PRO A 607 -4.81 8.85 17.12
C PRO A 607 -5.11 10.29 16.68
N ARG A 608 -5.18 11.21 17.64
CA ARG A 608 -5.46 12.65 17.45
C ARG A 608 -4.66 13.50 18.44
N HIS A 609 -4.41 14.77 18.11
CA HIS A 609 -3.54 15.66 18.88
C HIS A 609 -4.26 16.96 19.28
N ASN A 610 -5.40 16.83 19.99
CA ASN A 610 -6.26 17.96 20.37
C ASN A 610 -5.59 18.91 21.39
N SER A 611 -4.52 18.47 22.07
CA SER A 611 -3.71 19.26 23.01
C SER A 611 -2.48 19.88 22.33
N THR A 612 -2.71 20.54 21.19
CA THR A 612 -1.66 21.27 20.47
C THR A 612 -1.21 22.53 21.24
N ILE A 613 0.06 22.92 21.04
CA ILE A 613 0.63 24.19 21.50
C ILE A 613 0.43 25.35 20.51
N ASN A 614 -0.20 25.09 19.36
CA ASN A 614 -0.25 26.02 18.24
C ASN A 614 -1.00 27.32 18.54
N LYS A 615 -0.39 28.44 18.17
CA LYS A 615 -0.88 29.80 18.42
C LYS A 615 -0.27 30.80 17.44
N GLY A 616 -1.03 31.82 17.04
CA GLY A 616 -0.56 32.86 16.12
C GLY A 616 -0.52 32.34 14.69
N ARG A 617 0.59 32.54 13.98
CA ARG A 617 0.78 32.03 12.62
C ARG A 617 2.07 31.23 12.50
N HIS A 618 2.02 30.22 11.63
CA HIS A 618 3.19 29.49 11.18
C HIS A 618 3.64 30.05 9.82
N VAL A 619 4.93 30.30 9.67
CA VAL A 619 5.56 30.77 8.43
C VAL A 619 6.49 29.69 7.92
N ILE A 620 6.39 29.34 6.62
CA ILE A 620 7.29 28.43 5.92
C ILE A 620 8.14 29.25 4.95
N HIS A 621 9.45 29.27 5.17
CA HIS A 621 10.43 29.92 4.31
C HIS A 621 11.01 28.94 3.28
N PHE A 622 11.28 29.39 2.06
CA PHE A 622 11.85 28.56 1.00
C PHE A 622 12.57 29.39 -0.07
N GLY A 623 13.58 28.79 -0.70
CA GLY A 623 14.41 29.44 -1.71
C GLY A 623 15.51 30.33 -1.14
N GLY A 624 16.45 30.74 -1.99
CA GLY A 624 17.69 31.42 -1.58
C GLY A 624 18.49 30.54 -0.62
N LYS A 625 18.65 30.97 0.63
CA LYS A 625 19.30 30.17 1.69
C LYS A 625 18.40 29.09 2.33
N TYR A 626 17.09 29.18 2.15
CA TYR A 626 16.12 28.29 2.81
C TYR A 626 15.83 27.06 1.93
N ASP A 627 16.63 26.01 2.10
CA ASP A 627 16.56 24.76 1.32
C ASP A 627 15.39 23.83 1.70
N SER A 628 14.21 24.39 2.03
CA SER A 628 12.99 23.62 2.29
C SER A 628 12.64 22.72 1.10
N HIS A 629 12.45 21.42 1.34
CA HIS A 629 12.14 20.45 0.30
C HIS A 629 11.46 19.19 0.83
N LEU A 630 10.58 18.63 0.01
CA LEU A 630 10.11 17.24 0.13
C LEU A 630 11.13 16.32 -0.55
N LEU A 631 11.49 15.22 0.11
CA LEU A 631 12.34 14.16 -0.43
C LEU A 631 11.49 12.89 -0.58
N LEU A 632 11.26 12.47 -1.83
CA LEU A 632 10.46 11.29 -2.17
C LEU A 632 11.33 10.09 -2.58
N PRO A 633 11.01 8.86 -2.14
CA PRO A 633 11.67 7.62 -2.54
C PRO A 633 11.17 7.16 -3.91
N VAL A 634 11.50 7.89 -4.98
CA VAL A 634 11.02 7.61 -6.34
C VAL A 634 11.59 6.28 -6.84
N ILE A 635 10.74 5.39 -7.34
CA ILE A 635 11.15 4.09 -7.86
C ILE A 635 11.13 4.15 -9.41
N PRO A 636 12.21 3.73 -10.09
CA PRO A 636 12.24 3.65 -11.54
C PRO A 636 11.12 2.74 -12.11
N PRO A 637 10.54 3.03 -13.29
CA PRO A 637 9.53 2.16 -13.89
C PRO A 637 10.06 0.74 -14.13
N VAL A 638 9.55 -0.21 -13.35
CA VAL A 638 9.96 -1.62 -13.42
C VAL A 638 9.66 -2.18 -14.82
N LYS A 639 10.53 -3.08 -15.32
CA LYS A 639 10.28 -3.76 -16.60
C LYS A 639 8.91 -4.46 -16.52
N GLU A 640 8.06 -4.23 -17.52
CA GLU A 640 6.70 -4.76 -17.61
C GLU A 640 5.66 -4.17 -16.63
N ALA A 641 6.02 -3.15 -15.85
CA ALA A 641 5.04 -2.36 -15.11
C ALA A 641 3.98 -1.74 -16.04
N TYR A 642 2.74 -1.72 -15.57
CA TYR A 642 1.60 -1.10 -16.28
C TYR A 642 1.72 0.44 -16.42
N SER A 643 2.77 1.07 -15.84
CA SER A 643 3.16 2.46 -16.11
C SER A 643 3.99 2.64 -17.39
N GLN A 644 4.46 1.57 -18.04
CA GLN A 644 4.97 1.61 -19.41
C GLN A 644 3.82 1.93 -20.38
N LYS A 645 3.81 3.10 -21.05
CA LYS A 645 2.81 3.43 -22.10
C LYS A 645 3.01 2.49 -23.30
N ARG A 646 2.31 1.35 -23.29
CA ARG A 646 2.32 0.36 -24.38
C ARG A 646 1.27 0.77 -25.43
N PRO A 647 1.66 1.17 -26.65
CA PRO A 647 0.69 1.48 -27.70
C PRO A 647 -0.12 0.22 -28.06
N LEU A 648 -1.44 0.40 -28.22
CA LEU A 648 -2.37 -0.69 -28.54
C LEU A 648 -1.98 -1.38 -29.85
N ILE A 649 -2.19 -2.69 -29.88
CA ILE A 649 -2.23 -3.49 -31.10
C ILE A 649 -3.56 -3.21 -31.77
N LYS A 650 -3.52 -2.62 -32.97
CA LYS A 650 -4.68 -2.30 -33.79
C LYS A 650 -4.90 -3.40 -34.83
N MET A 651 -6.13 -3.90 -34.93
CA MET A 651 -6.60 -4.62 -36.12
C MET A 651 -7.38 -3.65 -36.99
N THR A 652 -6.84 -3.38 -38.19
CA THR A 652 -7.47 -2.48 -39.16
C THR A 652 -7.88 -3.27 -40.38
N ILE A 653 -9.11 -3.07 -40.87
CA ILE A 653 -9.69 -3.78 -42.02
C ILE A 653 -10.36 -2.78 -42.95
N ALA A 654 -10.04 -2.84 -44.25
CA ALA A 654 -10.78 -2.18 -45.33
C ALA A 654 -11.68 -3.20 -46.06
N CYS A 655 -12.90 -2.79 -46.40
CA CYS A 655 -13.91 -3.69 -46.98
C CYS A 655 -14.87 -2.94 -47.93
N ARG A 656 -15.50 -3.69 -48.85
CA ARG A 656 -16.61 -3.20 -49.67
C ARG A 656 -17.97 -3.65 -49.18
N ARG A 657 -19.02 -2.97 -49.63
CA ARG A 657 -20.41 -3.45 -49.49
C ARG A 657 -20.65 -4.69 -50.35
N ILE A 658 -21.59 -5.53 -49.92
CA ILE A 658 -21.95 -6.75 -50.67
C ILE A 658 -22.53 -6.37 -52.06
N PRO A 659 -22.09 -7.01 -53.15
CA PRO A 659 -22.57 -6.69 -54.50
C PRO A 659 -24.11 -6.65 -54.62
N GLY A 660 -24.62 -5.57 -55.20
CA GLY A 660 -26.06 -5.34 -55.35
C GLY A 660 -26.77 -4.76 -54.13
N TRP A 661 -26.08 -4.50 -53.00
CA TRP A 661 -26.67 -3.75 -51.89
C TRP A 661 -26.72 -2.25 -52.17
N ALA A 662 -27.85 -1.62 -51.80
CA ALA A 662 -28.00 -0.18 -51.80
C ALA A 662 -27.17 0.49 -50.69
N GLU A 663 -26.90 1.78 -50.84
CA GLU A 663 -26.04 2.56 -49.94
C GLU A 663 -26.65 2.72 -48.54
N ASP A 664 -27.94 3.06 -48.48
CA ASP A 664 -28.74 3.13 -47.26
C ASP A 664 -28.74 1.80 -46.48
N LYS A 665 -28.91 0.68 -47.17
CA LYS A 665 -28.82 -0.65 -46.54
C LYS A 665 -27.42 -0.91 -45.96
N PHE A 666 -26.37 -0.65 -46.73
CA PHE A 666 -25.00 -0.88 -46.25
C PHE A 666 -24.68 0.01 -45.04
N LEU A 667 -25.11 1.27 -45.04
CA LEU A 667 -24.96 2.17 -43.90
C LEU A 667 -25.65 1.61 -42.64
N GLU A 668 -26.92 1.22 -42.72
CA GLU A 668 -27.66 0.68 -41.58
C GLU A 668 -26.99 -0.58 -41.01
N GLU A 669 -26.67 -1.56 -41.86
CA GLU A 669 -26.08 -2.82 -41.43
C GLU A 669 -24.65 -2.63 -40.88
N TYR A 670 -23.85 -1.73 -41.45
CA TYR A 670 -22.47 -1.48 -41.03
C TYR A 670 -22.37 -0.58 -39.79
N THR A 671 -22.99 0.61 -39.79
CA THR A 671 -22.80 1.61 -38.73
C THR A 671 -23.78 1.49 -37.57
N ASN A 672 -24.91 0.80 -37.75
CA ASN A 672 -25.91 0.61 -36.70
C ASN A 672 -25.96 -0.85 -36.23
N VAL A 673 -26.30 -1.81 -37.10
CA VAL A 673 -26.51 -3.22 -36.69
C VAL A 673 -25.20 -3.88 -36.24
N HIS A 674 -24.19 -3.96 -37.11
CA HIS A 674 -22.90 -4.57 -36.77
C HIS A 674 -22.16 -3.80 -35.66
N ALA A 675 -22.27 -2.48 -35.65
CA ALA A 675 -21.71 -1.64 -34.59
C ALA A 675 -22.32 -1.97 -33.21
N ALA A 676 -23.66 -2.09 -33.12
CA ALA A 676 -24.35 -2.45 -31.89
C ALA A 676 -23.99 -3.88 -31.42
N MET A 677 -23.91 -4.84 -32.36
CA MET A 677 -23.46 -6.21 -32.06
C MET A 677 -22.04 -6.22 -31.49
N THR A 678 -21.10 -5.55 -32.14
CA THR A 678 -19.69 -5.51 -31.72
C THR A 678 -19.52 -4.76 -30.41
N LYS A 679 -20.29 -3.69 -30.17
CA LYS A 679 -20.33 -3.00 -28.87
C LYS A 679 -20.79 -3.92 -27.74
N HIS A 680 -21.89 -4.66 -27.95
CA HIS A 680 -22.38 -5.63 -26.98
C HIS A 680 -21.35 -6.74 -26.68
N ILE A 681 -20.72 -7.29 -27.72
CA ILE A 681 -19.61 -8.26 -27.56
C ILE A 681 -18.42 -7.63 -26.80
N SER A 682 -18.12 -6.34 -27.01
CA SER A 682 -17.05 -5.63 -26.28
C SER A 682 -17.29 -5.49 -24.77
N ASP A 683 -18.54 -5.58 -24.32
CA ASP A 683 -18.91 -5.45 -22.91
C ASP A 683 -18.88 -6.79 -22.16
N VAL A 684 -18.92 -7.92 -22.89
CA VAL A 684 -18.74 -9.28 -22.34
C VAL A 684 -17.36 -9.90 -22.62
N VAL A 685 -16.64 -9.45 -23.66
CA VAL A 685 -15.26 -9.87 -23.97
C VAL A 685 -14.27 -8.78 -23.52
N PRO A 686 -13.62 -8.92 -22.35
CA PRO A 686 -13.07 -7.79 -21.57
C PRO A 686 -11.74 -7.18 -22.09
N ILE A 687 -11.37 -7.44 -23.34
CA ILE A 687 -10.03 -7.11 -23.87
C ILE A 687 -10.06 -6.06 -25.00
N LEU A 688 -11.20 -5.85 -25.67
CA LEU A 688 -11.35 -4.82 -26.71
C LEU A 688 -11.38 -3.41 -26.07
N ARG A 689 -10.45 -2.54 -26.48
CA ARG A 689 -10.21 -1.22 -25.87
C ARG A 689 -10.73 -0.03 -26.67
N ASN A 690 -10.78 -0.17 -28.00
CA ASN A 690 -11.47 0.78 -28.86
C ASN A 690 -12.01 0.13 -30.14
N TYR A 691 -13.01 0.78 -30.73
CA TYR A 691 -13.54 0.46 -32.05
C TYR A 691 -14.04 1.75 -32.71
N THR A 692 -13.41 2.09 -33.85
CA THR A 692 -13.78 3.21 -34.71
C THR A 692 -14.04 2.68 -36.13
N GLN A 693 -15.07 3.22 -36.78
CA GLN A 693 -15.38 3.02 -38.19
C GLN A 693 -15.14 4.34 -38.94
N ALA A 694 -14.81 4.24 -40.24
CA ALA A 694 -14.81 5.34 -41.18
C ALA A 694 -15.55 4.92 -42.45
N VAL A 695 -16.59 5.65 -42.85
CA VAL A 695 -17.41 5.28 -44.03
C VAL A 695 -17.23 6.30 -45.15
N ALA A 696 -16.84 5.80 -46.32
CA ALA A 696 -16.41 6.58 -47.47
C ALA A 696 -17.51 6.79 -48.51
N LEU A 697 -18.77 6.79 -48.08
CA LEU A 697 -19.94 7.01 -48.93
C LEU A 697 -20.58 8.38 -48.63
N PRO A 698 -21.01 9.15 -49.65
CA PRO A 698 -20.62 9.02 -51.06
C PRO A 698 -19.11 9.23 -51.24
N HIS A 699 -18.50 8.64 -52.26
CA HIS A 699 -17.04 8.65 -52.44
C HIS A 699 -16.47 10.04 -52.73
N LEU A 700 -15.46 10.45 -51.95
CA LEU A 700 -14.69 11.67 -52.20
C LEU A 700 -13.56 11.39 -53.21
N ILE A 701 -13.85 11.59 -54.50
CA ILE A 701 -12.89 11.33 -55.59
C ILE A 701 -11.91 12.51 -55.71
N VAL A 702 -10.65 12.31 -55.31
CA VAL A 702 -9.56 13.28 -55.47
C VAL A 702 -8.56 12.77 -56.52
N PRO A 703 -8.34 13.49 -57.65
CA PRO A 703 -7.44 13.02 -58.72
C PRO A 703 -6.01 12.77 -58.27
N GLY A 704 -5.51 11.56 -58.46
CA GLY A 704 -4.13 11.17 -58.13
C GLY A 704 -3.92 10.66 -56.70
N VAL A 705 -4.98 10.49 -55.92
CA VAL A 705 -4.98 9.62 -54.73
C VAL A 705 -5.09 8.16 -55.19
N PRO A 706 -4.25 7.22 -54.70
CA PRO A 706 -4.25 5.84 -55.17
C PRO A 706 -5.35 5.00 -54.50
N ASN A 707 -5.88 4.04 -55.25
CA ASN A 707 -6.90 3.07 -54.83
C ASN A 707 -6.38 1.62 -54.78
N GLY A 708 -5.07 1.40 -54.97
CA GLY A 708 -4.45 0.07 -54.99
C GLY A 708 -4.74 -0.74 -56.26
N GLY A 709 -5.12 -0.10 -57.37
CA GLY A 709 -5.51 -0.78 -58.61
C GLY A 709 -6.88 -1.45 -58.54
N LEU A 710 -7.72 -1.03 -57.59
CA LEU A 710 -9.00 -1.65 -57.23
C LEU A 710 -10.16 -0.64 -57.24
N GLU A 711 -11.39 -1.13 -57.32
CA GLU A 711 -12.59 -0.33 -57.08
C GLU A 711 -12.54 0.37 -55.70
N PRO A 712 -13.21 1.53 -55.52
CA PRO A 712 -13.26 2.22 -54.23
C PRO A 712 -13.63 1.31 -53.05
N TRP A 713 -13.13 1.65 -51.87
CA TRP A 713 -13.47 0.98 -50.62
C TRP A 713 -14.62 1.72 -49.94
N ASP A 714 -15.70 1.03 -49.58
CA ASP A 714 -16.88 1.66 -48.99
C ASP A 714 -16.67 2.03 -47.50
N ALA A 715 -15.91 1.23 -46.75
CA ALA A 715 -15.63 1.48 -45.33
C ALA A 715 -14.29 0.89 -44.85
N VAL A 716 -13.77 1.48 -43.76
CA VAL A 716 -12.62 1.00 -42.99
C VAL A 716 -12.99 0.92 -41.51
N THR A 717 -12.51 -0.11 -40.83
CA THR A 717 -12.68 -0.33 -39.40
C THR A 717 -11.31 -0.41 -38.72
N THR A 718 -11.19 0.13 -37.49
CA THR A 718 -10.02 -0.04 -36.61
C THR A 718 -10.49 -0.44 -35.22
N LEU A 719 -9.97 -1.57 -34.72
CA LEU A 719 -10.22 -2.11 -33.38
C LEU A 719 -8.88 -2.24 -32.62
N GLY A 720 -8.87 -2.14 -31.29
CA GLY A 720 -7.61 -2.11 -30.51
C GLY A 720 -7.57 -2.96 -29.24
N TRP A 721 -6.43 -3.61 -28.99
CA TRP A 721 -6.15 -4.49 -27.84
C TRP A 721 -4.79 -4.17 -27.18
N THR A 722 -4.61 -4.60 -25.93
CA THR A 722 -3.35 -4.40 -25.19
C THR A 722 -2.19 -5.29 -25.65
N SER A 723 -2.46 -6.36 -26.40
CA SER A 723 -1.44 -7.28 -26.95
C SER A 723 -2.03 -8.21 -28.01
N LEU A 724 -1.17 -8.82 -28.85
CA LEU A 724 -1.56 -9.86 -29.82
C LEU A 724 -2.19 -11.08 -29.13
N LYS A 725 -1.69 -11.46 -27.95
CA LYS A 725 -2.30 -12.52 -27.11
C LYS A 725 -3.71 -12.14 -26.63
N GLY A 726 -3.95 -10.87 -26.35
CA GLY A 726 -5.28 -10.34 -25.99
C GLY A 726 -6.27 -10.31 -27.16
N LEU A 727 -5.78 -9.97 -28.36
CA LEU A 727 -6.54 -10.08 -29.62
C LEU A 727 -6.93 -11.55 -29.88
N TRP A 728 -5.95 -12.46 -29.93
CA TRP A 728 -6.20 -13.89 -30.13
C TRP A 728 -7.12 -14.47 -29.06
N GLY A 729 -6.91 -14.12 -27.79
CA GLY A 729 -7.78 -14.53 -26.68
C GLY A 729 -9.23 -14.05 -26.83
N SER A 730 -9.45 -12.90 -27.47
CA SER A 730 -10.80 -12.41 -27.80
C SER A 730 -11.49 -13.29 -28.84
N PHE A 731 -10.75 -13.80 -29.83
CA PHE A 731 -11.28 -14.80 -30.78
C PHE A 731 -11.57 -16.16 -30.12
N GLN A 732 -10.93 -16.45 -28.98
CA GLN A 732 -11.18 -17.70 -28.25
C GLN A 732 -12.43 -17.68 -27.35
N ALA A 733 -12.97 -16.50 -27.03
CA ALA A 733 -14.12 -16.32 -26.14
C ALA A 733 -15.39 -17.02 -26.65
N PRO A 734 -16.19 -17.70 -25.79
CA PRO A 734 -17.44 -18.34 -26.18
C PRO A 734 -18.44 -17.40 -26.85
N GLU A 735 -18.54 -16.15 -26.39
CA GLU A 735 -19.48 -15.13 -26.84
C GLU A 735 -19.12 -14.65 -28.26
N TYR A 736 -17.82 -14.48 -28.53
CA TYR A 736 -17.32 -14.22 -29.87
C TYR A 736 -17.58 -15.43 -30.79
N LYS A 737 -17.21 -16.64 -30.38
CA LYS A 737 -17.46 -17.87 -31.18
C LYS A 737 -18.95 -18.14 -31.44
N ALA A 738 -19.83 -17.73 -30.53
CA ALA A 738 -21.27 -17.85 -30.67
C ALA A 738 -21.89 -16.80 -31.62
N SER A 739 -21.14 -15.76 -32.01
CA SER A 739 -21.61 -14.65 -32.87
C SER A 739 -20.83 -14.49 -34.18
N ALA A 740 -19.58 -14.96 -34.24
CA ALA A 740 -18.71 -14.88 -35.40
C ALA A 740 -19.35 -15.50 -36.66
N GLY A 741 -19.31 -14.76 -37.77
CA GLY A 741 -19.85 -15.21 -39.07
C GLY A 741 -21.38 -15.26 -39.17
N LYS A 742 -22.15 -14.92 -38.12
CA LYS A 742 -23.64 -14.97 -38.16
C LYS A 742 -24.31 -13.73 -38.75
N HIS A 743 -23.54 -12.72 -39.15
CA HIS A 743 -24.03 -11.46 -39.71
C HIS A 743 -23.07 -11.03 -40.81
N GLU A 744 -23.57 -10.99 -42.04
CA GLU A 744 -22.83 -10.60 -43.25
C GLU A 744 -23.28 -9.21 -43.68
N PHE A 745 -22.37 -8.25 -43.60
CA PHE A 745 -22.64 -6.81 -43.77
C PHE A 745 -21.62 -6.13 -44.71
N ALA A 746 -20.61 -6.88 -45.17
CA ALA A 746 -19.55 -6.47 -46.08
C ALA A 746 -19.11 -7.67 -46.92
N ASP A 747 -18.50 -7.43 -48.09
CA ASP A 747 -18.03 -8.47 -49.00
C ASP A 747 -16.76 -9.14 -48.44
N THR A 748 -16.89 -10.38 -47.99
CA THR A 748 -15.81 -11.19 -47.40
C THR A 748 -14.81 -11.72 -48.44
N SER A 749 -15.10 -11.58 -49.73
CA SER A 749 -14.14 -11.82 -50.83
C SER A 749 -13.34 -10.56 -51.20
N ALA A 750 -13.80 -9.38 -50.76
CA ALA A 750 -13.22 -8.07 -51.04
C ALA A 750 -12.84 -7.32 -49.75
N GLN A 751 -11.90 -7.90 -48.99
CA GLN A 751 -11.37 -7.37 -47.74
C GLN A 751 -9.84 -7.51 -47.63
N THR A 752 -9.20 -6.52 -47.02
CA THR A 752 -7.76 -6.53 -46.67
C THR A 752 -7.55 -5.85 -45.32
N GLY A 753 -6.48 -6.18 -44.62
CA GLY A 753 -6.20 -5.62 -43.30
C GLY A 753 -4.72 -5.58 -42.93
N ILE A 754 -4.47 -5.06 -41.74
CA ILE A 754 -3.15 -5.00 -41.11
C ILE A 754 -3.31 -5.10 -39.59
N LEU A 755 -2.48 -5.93 -38.97
CA LEU A 755 -2.23 -5.85 -37.53
C LEU A 755 -1.08 -4.86 -37.33
N SER A 756 -1.34 -3.74 -36.66
CA SER A 756 -0.40 -2.64 -36.55
C SER A 756 -0.26 -2.10 -35.12
N GLN A 757 0.79 -1.34 -34.87
CA GLN A 757 1.03 -0.66 -33.59
C GLN A 757 1.51 0.76 -33.86
N SER A 758 1.04 1.73 -33.05
CA SER A 758 1.47 3.13 -33.17
C SER A 758 2.99 3.26 -33.07
N PHE A 759 3.59 3.93 -34.04
CA PHE A 759 5.03 4.14 -34.20
C PHE A 759 5.40 5.62 -34.02
N ALA A 760 4.63 6.52 -34.64
CA ALA A 760 4.80 7.96 -34.51
C ALA A 760 3.44 8.68 -34.53
N GLU A 761 3.40 9.86 -33.93
CA GLU A 761 2.18 10.65 -33.75
C GLU A 761 2.49 12.14 -33.82
N SER A 762 1.54 12.94 -34.31
CA SER A 762 1.59 14.40 -34.28
C SER A 762 0.19 14.95 -34.07
N LEU A 763 0.05 15.85 -33.10
CA LEU A 763 -1.21 16.48 -32.72
C LEU A 763 -1.06 17.99 -32.93
N PHE A 764 -1.75 18.52 -33.92
CA PHE A 764 -1.58 19.89 -34.41
C PHE A 764 -2.61 20.85 -33.77
N ASP A 765 -3.87 20.40 -33.69
CA ASP A 765 -4.91 21.07 -32.91
C ASP A 765 -5.56 20.08 -31.92
N PRO A 766 -5.12 20.05 -30.65
CA PRO A 766 -5.71 19.18 -29.64
C PRO A 766 -7.14 19.58 -29.27
N ILE A 767 -7.49 20.88 -29.33
CA ILE A 767 -8.79 21.38 -28.87
C ILE A 767 -9.86 21.03 -29.89
N LEU A 768 -9.59 21.29 -31.17
CA LEU A 768 -10.50 20.92 -32.25
C LEU A 768 -10.60 19.39 -32.39
N PHE A 769 -9.50 18.66 -32.16
CA PHE A 769 -9.53 17.19 -32.11
C PHE A 769 -10.41 16.65 -30.97
N GLU A 770 -10.37 17.23 -29.76
CA GLU A 770 -11.25 16.82 -28.65
C GLU A 770 -12.73 17.15 -28.92
N GLN A 771 -13.01 18.29 -29.58
CA GLN A 771 -14.38 18.77 -29.81
C GLN A 771 -15.07 18.16 -31.05
N ARG A 772 -14.35 17.47 -31.93
CA ARG A 772 -14.82 17.02 -33.26
C ARG A 772 -16.06 16.11 -33.31
N GLY A 773 -16.44 15.49 -32.19
CA GLY A 773 -17.60 14.59 -32.11
C GLY A 773 -17.57 13.44 -33.13
N THR A 774 -18.71 13.13 -33.73
CA THR A 774 -18.87 12.14 -34.81
C THR A 774 -18.92 12.80 -36.21
N LYS A 775 -18.17 13.88 -36.41
CA LYS A 775 -18.20 14.69 -37.65
C LYS A 775 -16.84 14.85 -38.33
N ALA A 776 -15.76 14.41 -37.69
CA ALA A 776 -14.43 14.45 -38.27
C ALA A 776 -14.35 13.59 -39.53
N ALA A 777 -13.65 14.08 -40.56
CA ALA A 777 -13.24 13.26 -41.68
C ALA A 777 -11.92 12.56 -41.36
N LEU A 778 -11.88 11.26 -41.61
CA LEU A 778 -10.71 10.41 -41.56
C LEU A 778 -10.19 10.18 -42.97
N LEU A 779 -8.98 10.64 -43.26
CA LEU A 779 -8.15 10.12 -44.34
C LEU A 779 -7.30 8.98 -43.76
N LEU A 780 -7.41 7.81 -44.37
CA LEU A 780 -6.78 6.57 -43.94
C LEU A 780 -5.92 6.04 -45.09
N VAL A 781 -4.62 5.87 -44.87
CA VAL A 781 -3.68 5.43 -45.93
C VAL A 781 -3.05 4.10 -45.53
N PHE A 782 -3.16 3.13 -46.43
CA PHE A 782 -2.52 1.82 -46.33
C PHE A 782 -1.30 1.81 -47.25
N LEU A 783 -0.11 1.62 -46.67
CA LEU A 783 1.15 1.60 -47.41
C LEU A 783 1.59 0.16 -47.64
N ALA A 784 1.57 -0.29 -48.89
CA ALA A 784 1.93 -1.66 -49.28
C ALA A 784 3.45 -1.90 -49.25
N LYS A 785 3.89 -3.14 -48.99
CA LYS A 785 5.30 -3.54 -48.96
C LYS A 785 5.93 -3.53 -50.35
N SER A 786 7.03 -2.80 -50.48
CA SER A 786 7.98 -2.95 -51.59
C SER A 786 8.83 -4.21 -51.41
N GLN A 787 9.34 -4.78 -52.50
CA GLN A 787 10.31 -5.90 -52.45
C GLN A 787 11.68 -5.51 -51.85
N ALA A 788 11.93 -4.22 -51.59
CA ALA A 788 13.19 -3.69 -51.06
C ALA A 788 13.16 -3.39 -49.54
N ALA A 789 12.41 -4.16 -48.75
CA ALA A 789 12.00 -3.86 -47.37
C ALA A 789 13.10 -3.71 -46.28
N ASN A 790 14.38 -3.73 -46.63
CA ASN A 790 15.51 -3.79 -45.68
C ASN A 790 15.75 -2.51 -44.84
N TYR A 791 14.93 -1.46 -45.00
CA TYR A 791 15.15 -0.13 -44.38
C TYR A 791 13.91 0.46 -43.67
N ILE A 792 12.89 -0.37 -43.41
CA ILE A 792 11.53 0.07 -43.05
C ILE A 792 11.44 1.06 -41.87
N GLU A 793 12.17 0.88 -40.76
CA GLU A 793 12.06 1.81 -39.61
C GLU A 793 12.65 3.21 -39.87
N ASN A 794 13.69 3.30 -40.71
CA ASN A 794 14.23 4.59 -41.15
C ASN A 794 13.27 5.29 -42.12
N ASP A 795 12.68 4.54 -43.04
CA ASP A 795 11.66 5.02 -43.97
C ASP A 795 10.39 5.49 -43.24
N LEU A 796 9.95 4.76 -42.20
CA LEU A 796 8.85 5.17 -41.30
C LEU A 796 9.17 6.46 -40.52
N THR A 797 10.38 6.57 -39.98
CA THR A 797 10.83 7.77 -39.23
C THR A 797 10.88 9.00 -40.15
N SER A 798 11.44 8.84 -41.35
CA SER A 798 11.47 9.88 -42.38
C SER A 798 10.07 10.28 -42.84
N ARG A 799 9.18 9.30 -43.08
CA ARG A 799 7.77 9.52 -43.43
C ARG A 799 7.05 10.35 -42.36
N ALA A 800 7.17 9.96 -41.09
CA ALA A 800 6.54 10.70 -39.99
C ALA A 800 7.01 12.16 -39.93
N ALA A 801 8.32 12.40 -40.07
CA ALA A 801 8.87 13.75 -40.10
C ALA A 801 8.31 14.59 -41.26
N SER A 802 8.31 14.06 -42.49
CA SER A 802 7.76 14.76 -43.66
C SER A 802 6.25 15.04 -43.55
N ILE A 803 5.46 14.12 -42.98
CA ILE A 803 4.03 14.38 -42.74
C ILE A 803 3.82 15.42 -41.64
N THR A 804 4.67 15.44 -40.61
CA THR A 804 4.63 16.48 -39.56
C THR A 804 4.88 17.87 -40.16
N GLU A 805 5.83 18.00 -41.08
CA GLU A 805 6.11 19.24 -41.80
C GLU A 805 4.93 19.67 -42.71
N LEU A 806 4.34 18.73 -43.47
CA LEU A 806 3.21 19.02 -44.36
C LEU A 806 1.90 19.36 -43.62
N GLY A 807 1.71 18.85 -42.41
CA GLY A 807 0.54 19.10 -41.56
C GLY A 807 0.56 20.47 -40.87
N ALA A 808 1.75 21.04 -40.63
CA ALA A 808 1.92 22.30 -39.93
C ALA A 808 1.23 23.47 -40.65
N GLY A 809 0.41 24.23 -39.93
CA GLY A 809 -0.34 25.36 -40.50
C GLY A 809 -1.50 24.97 -41.42
N THR A 810 -2.00 23.73 -41.33
CA THR A 810 -3.15 23.23 -42.11
C THR A 810 -4.33 22.86 -41.21
N SER A 811 -5.45 22.43 -41.81
CA SER A 811 -6.63 21.91 -41.13
C SER A 811 -6.48 20.46 -40.60
N LEU A 812 -5.32 19.82 -40.75
CA LEU A 812 -5.04 18.51 -40.17
C LEU A 812 -4.96 18.62 -38.63
N MET A 813 -5.85 17.95 -37.90
CA MET A 813 -5.90 18.02 -36.43
C MET A 813 -4.92 17.04 -35.76
N ARG A 814 -4.87 15.79 -36.24
CA ARG A 814 -4.04 14.70 -35.71
C ARG A 814 -3.55 13.80 -36.84
N TYR A 815 -2.31 13.32 -36.74
CA TYR A 815 -1.70 12.29 -37.56
C TYR A 815 -1.17 11.16 -36.66
N VAL A 816 -1.39 9.90 -37.07
CA VAL A 816 -0.80 8.72 -36.43
C VAL A 816 -0.28 7.75 -37.48
N LEU A 817 1.01 7.44 -37.42
CA LEU A 817 1.68 6.39 -38.20
C LEU A 817 1.77 5.11 -37.38
N ASN A 818 1.30 3.99 -37.94
CA ASN A 818 1.34 2.68 -37.33
C ASN A 818 2.20 1.74 -38.17
N ARG A 819 3.17 1.05 -37.55
CA ARG A 819 3.96 -0.02 -38.19
C ARG A 819 3.21 -1.34 -38.15
N GLU A 820 3.47 -2.23 -39.11
CA GLU A 820 3.05 -3.63 -39.02
C GLU A 820 3.57 -4.32 -37.75
N VAL A 821 2.73 -5.19 -37.17
CA VAL A 821 3.06 -6.18 -36.12
C VAL A 821 2.33 -7.52 -36.37
N THR A 822 1.96 -7.82 -37.61
CA THR A 822 1.29 -9.06 -38.02
C THR A 822 2.17 -10.29 -37.71
N PRO A 823 1.65 -11.34 -37.02
CA PRO A 823 2.37 -12.60 -36.84
C PRO A 823 2.65 -13.29 -38.18
N GLU A 824 3.75 -14.03 -38.29
CA GLU A 824 4.10 -14.75 -39.52
C GLU A 824 3.06 -15.82 -39.91
N ASP A 825 2.54 -16.56 -38.93
CA ASP A 825 1.45 -17.53 -39.13
C ASP A 825 0.07 -16.89 -38.86
N THR A 826 -0.41 -16.11 -39.82
CA THR A 826 -1.77 -15.55 -39.81
C THR A 826 -2.85 -16.63 -39.93
N ALA A 827 -2.56 -17.76 -40.61
CA ALA A 827 -3.50 -18.84 -40.81
C ALA A 827 -3.93 -19.50 -39.49
N SER A 828 -2.97 -19.82 -38.60
CA SER A 828 -3.27 -20.31 -37.25
C SER A 828 -3.83 -19.20 -36.34
N PHE A 829 -3.39 -17.95 -36.51
CA PHE A 829 -3.84 -16.83 -35.67
C PHE A 829 -5.32 -16.49 -35.86
N PHE A 830 -5.81 -16.54 -37.10
CA PHE A 830 -7.21 -16.26 -37.47
C PHE A 830 -8.07 -17.53 -37.67
N ALA A 831 -7.54 -18.72 -37.38
CA ALA A 831 -8.24 -19.99 -37.57
C ALA A 831 -9.63 -20.01 -36.89
N GLY A 832 -10.66 -20.33 -37.68
CA GLY A 832 -12.05 -20.36 -37.22
C GLY A 832 -12.73 -18.99 -37.08
N THR A 833 -12.11 -17.92 -37.59
CA THR A 833 -12.71 -16.56 -37.64
C THR A 833 -13.05 -16.15 -39.08
N PRO A 834 -13.96 -15.16 -39.30
CA PRO A 834 -14.23 -14.58 -40.63
C PRO A 834 -13.02 -13.88 -41.29
N PHE A 835 -11.93 -13.70 -40.56
CA PHE A 835 -10.71 -13.02 -40.99
C PHE A 835 -9.64 -13.96 -41.58
N ALA A 836 -9.90 -15.27 -41.59
CA ALA A 836 -8.98 -16.29 -42.09
C ALA A 836 -8.74 -16.24 -43.62
N THR A 837 -9.56 -15.48 -44.36
CA THR A 837 -9.47 -15.31 -45.83
C THR A 837 -8.98 -13.94 -46.26
N SER A 838 -8.77 -12.99 -45.34
CA SER A 838 -8.32 -11.63 -45.65
C SER A 838 -6.80 -11.60 -45.91
N ASP A 839 -6.33 -10.71 -46.78
CA ASP A 839 -4.89 -10.40 -46.88
C ASP A 839 -4.45 -9.51 -45.70
N TRP A 840 -3.51 -10.02 -44.91
CA TRP A 840 -2.91 -9.38 -43.72
C TRP A 840 -1.44 -9.00 -43.89
N HIS A 841 -0.80 -9.37 -45.01
CA HIS A 841 0.66 -9.34 -45.16
C HIS A 841 1.15 -8.37 -46.23
N THR A 842 0.32 -7.94 -47.19
CA THR A 842 0.75 -6.98 -48.22
C THR A 842 1.03 -5.58 -47.65
N MET A 843 0.47 -5.21 -46.50
CA MET A 843 0.61 -3.88 -45.91
C MET A 843 1.79 -3.78 -44.93
N ALA A 844 2.62 -2.74 -45.08
CA ALA A 844 3.79 -2.44 -44.26
C ALA A 844 3.47 -1.46 -43.12
N ALA A 845 2.55 -0.53 -43.37
CA ALA A 845 2.19 0.53 -42.47
C ALA A 845 0.77 1.05 -42.72
N PHE A 846 0.20 1.70 -41.71
CA PHE A 846 -1.12 2.31 -41.75
C PHE A 846 -1.07 3.72 -41.15
N GLU A 847 -1.52 4.71 -41.91
CA GLU A 847 -1.57 6.11 -41.52
C GLU A 847 -3.00 6.57 -41.26
N GLN A 848 -3.20 7.38 -40.23
CA GLN A 848 -4.49 7.96 -39.87
C GLN A 848 -4.36 9.48 -39.78
N TYR A 849 -5.22 10.21 -40.48
CA TYR A 849 -5.25 11.67 -40.55
C TYR A 849 -6.67 12.14 -40.21
N TRP A 850 -6.84 12.98 -39.18
CA TRP A 850 -8.14 13.54 -38.80
C TRP A 850 -8.28 15.00 -39.20
N PHE A 851 -9.35 15.33 -39.93
CA PHE A 851 -9.74 16.67 -40.34
C PHE A 851 -11.12 17.04 -39.74
N PRO A 852 -11.46 18.34 -39.59
CA PRO A 852 -12.75 18.76 -39.04
C PRO A 852 -13.95 18.27 -39.87
N ASP A 853 -13.78 18.19 -41.19
CA ASP A 853 -14.78 17.74 -42.15
C ASP A 853 -14.12 17.26 -43.46
N ARG A 854 -14.92 16.72 -44.40
CA ARG A 854 -14.42 16.23 -45.69
C ARG A 854 -13.93 17.34 -46.63
N ALA A 855 -14.37 18.58 -46.45
CA ALA A 855 -13.92 19.71 -47.28
C ALA A 855 -12.48 20.08 -46.93
N SER A 856 -12.17 20.13 -45.63
CA SER A 856 -10.83 20.31 -45.08
C SER A 856 -9.86 19.23 -45.56
N ALA A 857 -10.30 17.97 -45.60
CA ALA A 857 -9.52 16.86 -46.15
C ALA A 857 -9.30 17.00 -47.68
N ALA A 858 -10.32 17.42 -48.43
CA ALA A 858 -10.23 17.65 -49.87
C ALA A 858 -9.27 18.81 -50.21
N GLU A 859 -9.33 19.91 -49.46
CA GLU A 859 -8.44 21.07 -49.60
C GLU A 859 -6.97 20.66 -49.38
N PHE A 860 -6.67 19.97 -48.27
CA PHE A 860 -5.33 19.47 -47.95
C PHE A 860 -4.74 18.57 -49.05
N LEU A 861 -5.59 17.78 -49.72
CA LEU A 861 -5.20 16.89 -50.81
C LEU A 861 -5.18 17.57 -52.20
N SER A 862 -5.81 18.74 -52.36
CA SER A 862 -5.84 19.48 -53.63
C SER A 862 -4.50 20.12 -54.00
N GLU A 863 -3.66 20.42 -52.99
CA GLU A 863 -2.33 20.96 -53.20
C GLU A 863 -1.37 19.92 -53.79
N LYS A 864 -0.95 20.15 -55.04
CA LYS A 864 -0.05 19.25 -55.77
C LYS A 864 1.19 18.83 -54.99
N ASN A 865 1.81 19.73 -54.23
CA ASN A 865 3.01 19.41 -53.43
C ASN A 865 2.71 18.44 -52.27
N LYS A 866 1.54 18.57 -51.64
CA LYS A 866 1.07 17.66 -50.58
C LYS A 866 0.71 16.31 -51.21
N LEU A 867 -0.11 16.29 -52.26
CA LEU A 867 -0.50 15.08 -53.00
C LEU A 867 0.72 14.28 -53.53
N ASP A 868 1.66 14.95 -54.19
CA ASP A 868 2.86 14.32 -54.74
C ASP A 868 3.75 13.73 -53.62
N THR A 869 3.79 14.33 -52.44
CA THR A 869 4.59 13.84 -51.30
C THR A 869 3.86 12.76 -50.48
N LEU A 870 2.53 12.84 -50.37
CA LEU A 870 1.69 11.82 -49.74
C LEU A 870 1.74 10.50 -50.50
N PHE A 871 1.66 10.51 -51.83
CA PHE A 871 1.41 9.30 -52.63
C PHE A 871 2.41 8.99 -53.75
N LYS A 872 3.14 9.98 -54.30
CA LYS A 872 4.04 9.75 -55.47
C LYS A 872 5.52 9.71 -55.12
N LYS A 873 5.91 10.26 -53.96
CA LYS A 873 7.28 10.25 -53.41
C LYS A 873 7.37 9.38 -52.16
N LEU A 874 6.77 8.19 -52.19
CA LEU A 874 6.89 7.24 -51.08
C LEU A 874 8.35 6.79 -50.89
N PRO A 875 8.79 6.55 -49.64
CA PRO A 875 10.07 5.87 -49.36
C PRO A 875 10.15 4.48 -50.00
N LYS A 876 11.37 3.99 -50.26
CA LYS A 876 11.62 2.79 -51.10
C LYS A 876 11.07 1.49 -50.50
N SER A 877 10.82 1.45 -49.20
CA SER A 877 10.18 0.31 -48.53
C SER A 877 8.69 0.16 -48.84
N PHE A 878 8.06 1.14 -49.51
CA PHE A 878 6.64 1.11 -49.86
C PHE A 878 6.38 1.04 -51.37
N ASP A 879 5.33 0.31 -51.77
CA ASP A 879 4.86 0.15 -53.14
C ASP A 879 3.72 1.14 -53.42
N ALA A 880 3.94 2.14 -54.27
CA ALA A 880 2.99 3.21 -54.54
C ALA A 880 1.78 2.79 -55.40
N GLU A 881 1.88 1.69 -56.16
CA GLU A 881 0.79 1.21 -57.02
C GLU A 881 -0.18 0.33 -56.24
N LYS A 882 0.33 -0.42 -55.25
CA LYS A 882 -0.49 -1.26 -54.34
C LYS A 882 -0.95 -0.54 -53.07
N SER A 883 -0.33 0.58 -52.72
CA SER A 883 -0.82 1.45 -51.64
C SER A 883 -2.17 2.06 -52.01
N PHE A 884 -3.01 2.35 -51.02
CA PHE A 884 -4.31 2.97 -51.24
C PHE A 884 -4.73 3.89 -50.11
N ALA A 885 -5.66 4.79 -50.39
CA ALA A 885 -6.28 5.64 -49.38
C ALA A 885 -7.81 5.56 -49.41
N VAL A 886 -8.42 5.82 -48.26
CA VAL A 886 -9.86 5.90 -48.05
C VAL A 886 -10.17 7.18 -47.29
N ILE A 887 -11.24 7.90 -47.66
CA ILE A 887 -11.65 9.12 -46.96
C ILE A 887 -13.13 9.00 -46.60
N GLY A 888 -13.44 9.08 -45.30
CA GLY A 888 -14.80 8.89 -44.78
C GLY A 888 -15.01 9.54 -43.42
N ASP A 889 -16.25 9.55 -42.93
CA ASP A 889 -16.59 10.20 -41.65
C ASP A 889 -16.39 9.26 -40.45
N GLU A 890 -15.89 9.79 -39.34
CA GLU A 890 -15.55 9.02 -38.13
C GLU A 890 -16.80 8.66 -37.29
N ASN A 891 -17.09 7.36 -37.19
CA ASN A 891 -18.08 6.81 -36.26
C ASN A 891 -17.37 6.06 -35.11
N ILE A 892 -17.56 6.51 -33.87
CA ILE A 892 -16.88 5.95 -32.68
C ILE A 892 -17.83 5.01 -31.94
N VAL A 893 -17.56 3.70 -32.01
CA VAL A 893 -18.45 2.65 -31.50
C VAL A 893 -18.09 2.21 -30.08
N VAL A 894 -16.78 2.07 -29.78
CA VAL A 894 -16.27 1.71 -28.45
C VAL A 894 -15.12 2.64 -28.06
N LYS A 895 -15.25 3.32 -26.91
CA LYS A 895 -14.27 4.27 -26.36
C LYS A 895 -13.91 3.90 -24.91
N LYS A 896 -13.08 2.86 -24.70
CA LYS A 896 -12.61 2.47 -23.35
C LYS A 896 -11.25 3.10 -23.01
N ASP A 897 -10.28 3.04 -23.93
CA ASP A 897 -8.92 3.59 -23.71
C ASP A 897 -8.50 4.72 -24.70
N LEU A 898 -9.46 5.38 -25.37
CA LEU A 898 -9.18 6.43 -26.39
C LEU A 898 -8.81 7.82 -25.81
N GLU A 899 -8.57 7.93 -24.51
CA GLU A 899 -8.12 9.17 -23.83
C GLU A 899 -6.65 9.04 -23.45
N PHE A 900 -5.75 9.26 -24.42
CA PHE A 900 -4.29 9.09 -24.28
C PHE A 900 -3.45 9.81 -25.34
#